data_AF-A0A0C3F1B5-F1
#
_entry.id   AF-A0A0C3F1B5-F1
#
_cell.length_a   1.000
_cell.length_b   1.000
_cell.length_c   1.000
_cell.angle_alpha   90.00
_cell.angle_beta   90.00
_cell.angle_gamma   90.00
#
_symmetry.space_group_name_H-M   'P 1'
#
loop_
_entity.id
_entity.type
_entity.pdbx_description
1 polymer ?
#
loop_
_entity_poly.entity_id
_entity_poly.type
_entity_poly.pdbx_seq_one_letter_code
_entity_poly.pdbx_strand_id
1 'polypeptide(L)'
;MPSVSKNGPALFLGLELATDQLRASIVDESLELVGVECVDFDSELSEYQTQGGIFTTPGDAYTTPVDMWVKALDLLLEKLQKNYELTRVKAIGGAAQHALVWWKSTPIPSFPALDPRLPLHAQLPPNTFSLPNTPIAQDTSAHTHALALEALLGGPDLMASRVGICAHASLLAAQLLRVREAWPVDVWNKTSKIQVASSFLGSLVCGKWVGMGESEAAATGMWVHGGGAQEGYWDEGVMDIVGGSREEGRKVRAWLGEVDLYGGKRVGCVSRYLVDRYGFDPDTMVSQFTSDYLSTYLSLCPSPADAVLSFGPMDVMLTPAQHYLPTRLYSLFPHPAQDSNEKRKYIAMLTSRYNLARNADVPRALVRDMYTKSWSAFDRLVAIVPPGGSIGLDDKLFSFWLLQGDSFPFSHVKGIFRFETGIKVNEFRDLRANPRCLLESQVISLRVRWSRMIATGLLGSGSSRGRGNVAQTPPPQNLPGRSSSVMSSLGLPFDPYDYTPLPARVLATGAATNFPSVANLVGDVFNAPVFVPTTQVDSAQVVPHRNAPASGFPGRAALGGAYIARWVWGKERGSSPGGSGAGRGLGGFEDEMRRLLGKRWVATGALPLRTNVNGASPAVGGSGSTGGGGSGANSGASTPYGHGPSRSGLGSTVFVEEDEDEVEEMEKNGSGNGVVSPNAGGGFGFGEIGDNALRMRTQTSSTVDSGTSGSSSLALGGGSTAFTTPDMNTGLGSPDPNAGGPPTPTTTTTALTPVTAMPTADIEAQIGLAKVAEPDVDAFMTYAAIVPEYCRLESMLVKSLV
;
A
#
# COMPACT_ATOMS: atom_id res chain seq x y z
N MET A 1 14.25 -1.24 -48.06
CA MET A 1 12.78 -1.25 -48.22
C MET A 1 12.22 -0.15 -47.31
N PRO A 2 11.22 0.63 -47.73
CA PRO A 2 10.54 1.54 -46.81
C PRO A 2 9.81 0.73 -45.74
N SER A 3 9.82 1.22 -44.49
CA SER A 3 9.12 0.57 -43.38
C SER A 3 7.62 0.57 -43.62
N VAL A 4 7.00 -0.62 -43.48
CA VAL A 4 5.54 -0.72 -43.49
C VAL A 4 4.99 0.12 -42.34
N SER A 5 4.12 1.08 -42.65
CA SER A 5 3.43 1.90 -41.66
C SER A 5 2.48 1.01 -40.85
N LYS A 6 2.92 0.60 -39.67
CA LYS A 6 2.13 -0.17 -38.71
C LYS A 6 1.00 0.72 -38.16
N ASN A 7 -0.14 0.71 -38.84
CA ASN A 7 -1.27 1.58 -38.51
C ASN A 7 -2.00 1.10 -37.24
N GLY A 8 -1.52 1.56 -36.09
CA GLY A 8 -2.19 1.48 -34.79
C GLY A 8 -1.47 2.36 -33.77
N PRO A 9 -2.14 2.84 -32.71
CA PRO A 9 -1.51 3.67 -31.68
C PRO A 9 -0.34 2.94 -31.02
N ALA A 10 0.69 3.68 -30.58
CA ALA A 10 1.80 3.10 -29.85
C ALA A 10 1.34 2.49 -28.52
N LEU A 11 1.97 1.38 -28.13
CA LEU A 11 1.67 0.64 -26.91
C LEU A 11 2.81 0.77 -25.89
N PHE A 12 2.45 0.72 -24.61
CA PHE A 12 3.36 0.86 -23.47
C PHE A 12 3.09 -0.30 -22.51
N LEU A 13 4.14 -1.07 -22.22
CA LEU A 13 4.07 -2.27 -21.40
C LEU A 13 4.60 -1.98 -20.00
N GLY A 14 3.81 -2.35 -18.99
CA GLY A 14 4.24 -2.36 -17.59
C GLY A 14 4.30 -3.79 -17.06
N LEU A 15 5.43 -4.20 -16.50
CA LEU A 15 5.62 -5.49 -15.85
C LEU A 15 5.58 -5.35 -14.33
N GLU A 16 5.02 -6.31 -13.62
CA GLU A 16 4.94 -6.34 -12.14
C GLU A 16 5.35 -7.72 -11.63
N LEU A 17 6.48 -7.79 -10.93
CA LEU A 17 6.89 -8.97 -10.16
C LEU A 17 6.37 -8.83 -8.73
N ALA A 18 5.14 -9.29 -8.51
CA ALA A 18 4.55 -9.41 -7.18
C ALA A 18 5.08 -10.66 -6.46
N THR A 19 4.66 -10.86 -5.21
CA THR A 19 5.02 -12.05 -4.43
C THR A 19 4.32 -13.32 -4.96
N ASP A 20 3.06 -13.19 -5.38
CA ASP A 20 2.18 -14.28 -5.80
C ASP A 20 2.20 -14.54 -7.31
N GLN A 21 2.46 -13.50 -8.12
CA GLN A 21 2.30 -13.55 -9.58
C GLN A 21 3.28 -12.63 -10.32
N LEU A 22 3.55 -12.95 -11.58
CA LEU A 22 4.16 -12.01 -12.54
C LEU A 22 3.06 -11.47 -13.47
N ARG A 23 2.84 -10.16 -13.48
CA ARG A 23 1.75 -9.51 -14.23
C ARG A 23 2.30 -8.57 -15.31
N ALA A 24 1.54 -8.41 -16.39
CA ALA A 24 1.74 -7.45 -17.44
C ALA A 24 0.47 -6.61 -17.65
N SER A 25 0.63 -5.33 -17.93
CA SER A 25 -0.45 -4.44 -18.34
C SER A 25 0.01 -3.57 -19.50
N ILE A 26 -0.80 -3.50 -20.56
CA ILE A 26 -0.53 -2.76 -21.78
C ILE A 26 -1.50 -1.59 -21.87
N VAL A 27 -0.98 -0.39 -22.04
CA VAL A 27 -1.76 0.83 -22.29
C VAL A 27 -1.40 1.47 -23.63
N ASP A 28 -2.30 2.30 -24.17
CA ASP A 28 -2.04 3.07 -25.39
C ASP A 28 -1.49 4.49 -25.11
N GLU A 29 -1.33 5.29 -26.17
CA GLU A 29 -0.85 6.69 -26.07
C GLU A 29 -1.73 7.61 -25.22
N SER A 30 -3.00 7.24 -25.02
CA SER A 30 -4.04 7.95 -24.26
C SER A 30 -4.25 7.39 -22.84
N LEU A 31 -3.45 6.39 -22.45
CA LEU A 31 -3.50 5.65 -21.18
C LEU A 31 -4.74 4.74 -21.03
N GLU A 32 -5.41 4.40 -22.13
CA GLU A 32 -6.45 3.36 -22.14
C GLU A 32 -5.83 1.97 -21.97
N LEU A 33 -6.48 1.11 -21.18
CA LEU A 33 -6.10 -0.29 -21.04
C LEU A 33 -6.39 -1.06 -22.34
N VAL A 34 -5.35 -1.66 -22.93
CA VAL A 34 -5.43 -2.47 -24.16
C VAL A 34 -5.27 -3.96 -23.88
N GLY A 35 -4.51 -4.33 -22.84
CA GLY A 35 -4.17 -5.72 -22.56
C GLY A 35 -3.72 -5.96 -21.12
N VAL A 36 -3.98 -7.16 -20.63
CA VAL A 36 -3.57 -7.65 -19.31
C VAL A 36 -3.20 -9.12 -19.48
N GLU A 37 -2.03 -9.51 -18.98
CA GLU A 37 -1.64 -10.91 -18.85
C GLU A 37 -1.09 -11.14 -17.45
N CYS A 38 -1.21 -12.36 -16.94
CA CYS A 38 -0.58 -12.76 -15.69
C CYS A 38 -0.06 -14.19 -15.82
N VAL A 39 0.96 -14.51 -15.02
CA VAL A 39 1.40 -15.87 -14.72
C VAL A 39 1.32 -16.05 -13.21
N ASP A 40 0.48 -16.99 -12.78
CA ASP A 40 0.27 -17.30 -11.37
C ASP A 40 1.23 -18.40 -10.92
N PHE A 41 2.00 -18.15 -9.85
CA PHE A 41 3.11 -19.03 -9.49
C PHE A 41 2.62 -20.39 -8.97
N ASP A 42 1.58 -20.43 -8.15
CA ASP A 42 1.12 -21.69 -7.55
C ASP A 42 0.40 -22.59 -8.59
N SER A 43 -0.39 -22.01 -9.50
CA SER A 43 -1.19 -22.79 -10.46
C SER A 43 -0.46 -23.11 -11.77
N GLU A 44 0.37 -22.22 -12.30
CA GLU A 44 1.07 -22.42 -13.59
C GLU A 44 2.48 -22.98 -13.44
N LEU A 45 3.10 -22.83 -12.26
CA LEU A 45 4.47 -23.25 -11.94
C LEU A 45 4.49 -24.22 -10.74
N SER A 46 3.46 -25.07 -10.67
CA SER A 46 3.22 -26.02 -9.56
C SER A 46 4.38 -26.97 -9.22
N GLU A 47 5.33 -27.19 -10.14
CA GLU A 47 6.55 -27.96 -9.88
C GLU A 47 7.46 -27.33 -8.82
N TYR A 48 7.36 -26.01 -8.57
CA TYR A 48 8.07 -25.34 -7.49
C TYR A 48 7.33 -25.42 -6.14
N GLN A 49 6.15 -26.05 -6.06
CA GLN A 49 5.44 -26.35 -4.80
C GLN A 49 5.28 -25.17 -3.82
N THR A 50 5.15 -23.95 -4.34
CA THR A 50 4.96 -22.73 -3.55
C THR A 50 3.54 -22.65 -2.98
N GLN A 51 3.37 -21.81 -1.94
CA GLN A 51 2.06 -21.36 -1.47
C GLN A 51 2.07 -19.83 -1.36
N GLY A 52 1.22 -19.18 -2.15
CA GLY A 52 1.22 -17.74 -2.39
C GLY A 52 2.46 -17.24 -3.12
N GLY A 53 3.14 -18.09 -3.90
CA GLY A 53 4.46 -17.79 -4.49
C GLY A 53 5.63 -17.82 -3.50
N ILE A 54 5.42 -18.34 -2.28
CA ILE A 54 6.41 -18.35 -1.20
C ILE A 54 6.69 -19.78 -0.73
N PHE A 55 7.95 -20.04 -0.37
CA PHE A 55 8.37 -21.15 0.48
C PHE A 55 8.58 -20.70 1.92
N THR A 56 7.89 -21.36 2.85
CA THR A 56 8.19 -21.27 4.29
C THR A 56 9.11 -22.41 4.71
N THR A 57 10.36 -22.09 5.01
CA THR A 57 11.25 -23.04 5.69
C THR A 57 10.89 -23.08 7.19
N PRO A 58 11.01 -24.24 7.89
CA PRO A 58 10.87 -24.28 9.34
C PRO A 58 11.88 -23.32 10.03
N GLY A 59 11.40 -22.15 10.47
CA GLY A 59 12.26 -21.12 11.08
C GLY A 59 12.05 -19.69 10.56
N ASP A 60 10.79 -19.23 10.46
CA ASP A 60 10.39 -17.83 10.20
C ASP A 60 10.86 -17.17 8.89
N ALA A 61 11.51 -17.92 7.98
CA ALA A 61 12.01 -17.40 6.71
C ALA A 61 10.99 -17.56 5.57
N TYR A 62 10.63 -16.45 4.94
CA TYR A 62 9.81 -16.39 3.72
C TYR A 62 10.73 -16.18 2.52
N THR A 63 10.82 -17.18 1.65
CA THR A 63 11.74 -17.17 0.50
C THR A 63 11.06 -17.58 -0.79
N THR A 64 11.55 -17.12 -1.94
CA THR A 64 11.02 -17.48 -3.26
C THR A 64 12.17 -17.90 -4.20
N PRO A 65 12.01 -18.92 -5.07
CA PRO A 65 13.05 -19.33 -6.01
C PRO A 65 13.23 -18.29 -7.13
N VAL A 66 14.45 -17.84 -7.37
CA VAL A 66 14.74 -16.88 -8.46
C VAL A 66 14.49 -17.51 -9.85
N ASP A 67 14.76 -18.82 -9.98
CA ASP A 67 14.52 -19.59 -11.21
C ASP A 67 13.04 -19.58 -11.64
N MET A 68 12.12 -19.62 -10.67
CA MET A 68 10.68 -19.51 -10.91
C MET A 68 10.31 -18.16 -11.54
N TRP A 69 10.95 -17.05 -11.14
CA TRP A 69 10.72 -15.74 -11.75
C TRP A 69 11.22 -15.67 -13.20
N VAL A 70 12.35 -16.33 -13.51
CA VAL A 70 12.86 -16.41 -14.89
C VAL A 70 11.90 -17.21 -15.77
N LYS A 71 11.43 -18.36 -15.28
CA LYS A 71 10.48 -19.21 -16.01
C LYS A 71 9.11 -18.55 -16.17
N ALA A 72 8.62 -17.84 -15.14
CA ALA A 72 7.41 -17.04 -15.24
C ALA A 72 7.51 -15.93 -16.29
N LEU A 73 8.68 -15.30 -16.45
CA LEU A 73 8.92 -14.31 -17.48
C LEU A 73 8.86 -14.90 -18.90
N ASP A 74 9.45 -16.08 -19.12
CA ASP A 74 9.31 -16.79 -20.41
C ASP A 74 7.83 -17.08 -20.73
N LEU A 75 7.08 -17.64 -19.78
CA LEU A 75 5.65 -17.93 -19.96
C LEU A 75 4.83 -16.66 -20.23
N LEU A 76 5.10 -15.57 -19.52
CA LEU A 76 4.41 -14.29 -19.71
C LEU A 76 4.71 -13.69 -21.09
N LEU A 77 5.96 -13.73 -21.54
CA LEU A 77 6.36 -13.25 -22.86
C LEU A 77 5.74 -14.09 -23.98
N GLU A 78 5.61 -15.41 -23.79
CA GLU A 78 4.88 -16.28 -24.72
C GLU A 78 3.39 -15.95 -24.80
N LYS A 79 2.71 -15.71 -23.66
CA LYS A 79 1.30 -15.26 -23.64
C LYS A 79 1.16 -13.92 -24.38
N LEU A 80 2.03 -12.96 -24.05
CA LEU A 80 2.06 -11.64 -24.65
C LEU A 80 2.28 -11.69 -26.18
N GLN A 81 3.15 -12.57 -26.68
CA GLN A 81 3.38 -12.77 -28.12
C GLN A 81 2.18 -13.41 -28.83
N LYS A 82 1.45 -14.32 -28.17
CA LYS A 82 0.27 -14.98 -28.72
C LYS A 82 -0.93 -14.02 -28.80
N ASN A 83 -1.06 -13.13 -27.81
CA ASN A 83 -2.27 -12.30 -27.63
C ASN A 83 -2.15 -10.87 -28.17
N TYR A 84 -0.94 -10.30 -28.31
CA TYR A 84 -0.75 -8.91 -28.72
C TYR A 84 0.36 -8.72 -29.76
N GLU A 85 0.22 -7.69 -30.60
CA GLU A 85 1.26 -7.29 -31.55
C GLU A 85 2.40 -6.52 -30.85
N LEU A 86 3.37 -7.27 -30.32
CA LEU A 86 4.55 -6.72 -29.60
C LEU A 86 5.38 -5.74 -30.44
N THR A 87 5.26 -5.80 -31.77
CA THR A 87 5.94 -4.90 -32.70
C THR A 87 5.45 -3.43 -32.60
N ARG A 88 4.36 -3.17 -31.87
CA ARG A 88 3.81 -1.83 -31.56
C ARG A 88 4.19 -1.29 -30.19
N VAL A 89 4.80 -2.09 -29.32
CA VAL A 89 5.30 -1.62 -28.02
C VAL A 89 6.47 -0.67 -28.26
N LYS A 90 6.43 0.52 -27.65
CA LYS A 90 7.46 1.56 -27.83
C LYS A 90 8.26 1.87 -26.57
N ALA A 91 7.70 1.59 -25.39
CA ALA A 91 8.48 1.52 -24.18
C ALA A 91 7.97 0.45 -23.21
N ILE A 92 8.88 -0.08 -22.41
CA ILE A 92 8.63 -1.02 -21.32
C ILE A 92 9.10 -0.38 -20.01
N GLY A 93 8.25 -0.42 -19.00
CA GLY A 93 8.58 -0.11 -17.62
C GLY A 93 8.18 -1.28 -16.71
N GLY A 94 8.49 -1.17 -15.44
CA GLY A 94 8.10 -2.23 -14.52
C GLY A 94 8.36 -1.96 -13.05
N ALA A 95 7.81 -2.85 -12.24
CA ALA A 95 7.88 -2.83 -10.80
C ALA A 95 8.19 -4.22 -10.25
N ALA A 96 8.80 -4.29 -9.07
CA ALA A 96 9.00 -5.54 -8.36
C ALA A 96 8.92 -5.38 -6.84
N GLN A 97 8.63 -6.49 -6.16
CA GLN A 97 8.79 -6.61 -4.72
C GLN A 97 10.25 -6.40 -4.27
N HIS A 98 10.44 -5.97 -3.01
CA HIS A 98 11.77 -5.79 -2.42
C HIS A 98 12.42 -7.14 -2.08
N ALA A 99 13.25 -7.64 -3.00
CA ALA A 99 14.07 -8.84 -2.83
C ALA A 99 15.43 -8.69 -3.53
N LEU A 100 16.43 -9.49 -3.13
CA LEU A 100 17.78 -9.46 -3.69
C LEU A 100 18.08 -10.70 -4.54
N VAL A 101 18.57 -10.52 -5.75
CA VAL A 101 19.11 -11.60 -6.59
C VAL A 101 20.63 -11.64 -6.47
N TRP A 102 21.15 -12.81 -6.12
CA TRP A 102 22.56 -13.03 -5.83
C TRP A 102 23.22 -13.82 -6.97
N TRP A 103 24.11 -13.18 -7.71
CA TRP A 103 24.77 -13.77 -8.87
C TRP A 103 26.10 -14.44 -8.47
N LYS A 104 26.35 -15.64 -9.01
CA LYS A 104 27.51 -16.46 -8.64
C LYS A 104 28.81 -15.95 -9.24
N SER A 105 29.91 -16.20 -8.53
CA SER A 105 31.29 -15.82 -8.88
C SER A 105 31.94 -16.73 -9.90
N THR A 106 31.32 -16.77 -11.08
CA THR A 106 32.03 -16.94 -12.36
C THR A 106 32.09 -15.55 -12.99
N PRO A 107 33.21 -15.10 -13.57
CA PRO A 107 33.31 -13.73 -14.08
C PRO A 107 32.37 -13.54 -15.28
N ILE A 108 31.31 -12.75 -15.07
CA ILE A 108 30.38 -12.29 -16.10
C ILE A 108 30.65 -10.79 -16.35
N PRO A 109 31.76 -10.41 -17.01
CA PRO A 109 32.07 -9.00 -17.31
C PRO A 109 31.04 -8.38 -18.26
N SER A 110 30.39 -9.20 -19.08
CA SER A 110 29.26 -8.87 -19.94
C SER A 110 28.10 -9.80 -19.63
N PHE A 111 26.87 -9.27 -19.51
CA PHE A 111 25.64 -10.04 -19.29
C PHE A 111 25.56 -11.26 -20.22
N PRO A 112 25.02 -12.43 -19.77
CA PRO A 112 25.05 -13.66 -20.55
C PRO A 112 24.51 -13.47 -21.98
N ALA A 113 25.25 -13.98 -22.97
CA ALA A 113 24.86 -13.88 -24.37
C ALA A 113 23.65 -14.79 -24.64
N LEU A 114 22.46 -14.20 -24.65
CA LEU A 114 21.19 -14.92 -24.81
C LEU A 114 20.96 -15.37 -26.26
N ASP A 115 20.80 -16.67 -26.47
CA ASP A 115 20.38 -17.28 -27.75
C ASP A 115 18.84 -17.19 -27.89
N PRO A 116 18.29 -16.50 -28.91
CA PRO A 116 16.84 -16.36 -29.11
C PRO A 116 16.10 -17.70 -29.29
N ARG A 117 16.81 -18.78 -29.64
CA ARG A 117 16.20 -20.11 -29.85
C ARG A 117 15.80 -20.81 -28.55
N LEU A 118 16.46 -20.49 -27.44
CA LEU A 118 16.24 -21.15 -26.14
C LEU A 118 15.47 -20.23 -25.17
N PRO A 119 14.60 -20.75 -24.29
CA PRO A 119 13.98 -19.94 -23.24
C PRO A 119 15.03 -19.44 -22.24
N LEU A 120 14.74 -18.36 -21.51
CA LEU A 120 15.63 -17.79 -20.50
C LEU A 120 15.93 -18.80 -19.38
N HIS A 121 14.94 -19.56 -18.92
CA HIS A 121 15.12 -20.53 -17.82
C HIS A 121 16.14 -21.63 -18.17
N ALA A 122 16.28 -21.99 -19.47
CA ALA A 122 17.24 -22.99 -19.92
C ALA A 122 18.68 -22.42 -20.01
N GLN A 123 18.80 -21.10 -20.12
CA GLN A 123 20.08 -20.38 -20.26
C GLN A 123 20.60 -19.85 -18.92
N LEU A 124 19.71 -19.63 -17.95
CA LEU A 124 19.99 -19.15 -16.60
C LEU A 124 19.59 -20.20 -15.54
N PRO A 125 20.18 -21.41 -15.55
CA PRO A 125 19.82 -22.46 -14.60
C PRO A 125 20.13 -22.04 -13.14
N PRO A 126 19.51 -22.67 -12.13
CA PRO A 126 19.65 -22.29 -10.71
C PRO A 126 21.10 -22.13 -10.21
N ASN A 127 22.04 -22.89 -10.77
CA ASN A 127 23.48 -22.82 -10.45
C ASN A 127 24.16 -21.49 -10.86
N THR A 128 23.47 -20.63 -11.60
CA THR A 128 23.88 -19.26 -11.94
C THR A 128 23.77 -18.31 -10.73
N PHE A 129 22.89 -18.63 -9.79
CA PHE A 129 22.65 -17.87 -8.57
C PHE A 129 23.44 -18.48 -7.40
N SER A 130 24.03 -17.64 -6.54
CA SER A 130 24.69 -18.09 -5.31
C SER A 130 23.68 -18.40 -4.20
N LEU A 131 22.54 -17.70 -4.20
CA LEU A 131 21.38 -17.97 -3.34
C LEU A 131 20.15 -18.28 -4.23
N PRO A 132 19.76 -19.56 -4.41
CA PRO A 132 18.62 -19.93 -5.27
C PRO A 132 17.26 -19.46 -4.73
N ASN A 133 17.07 -19.52 -3.41
CA ASN A 133 15.85 -19.12 -2.71
C ASN A 133 16.12 -17.81 -1.97
N THR A 134 15.62 -16.69 -2.51
CA THR A 134 15.90 -15.36 -1.94
C THR A 134 14.84 -14.94 -0.93
N PRO A 135 15.20 -14.27 0.19
CA PRO A 135 14.23 -13.64 1.07
C PRO A 135 13.48 -12.51 0.35
N ILE A 136 12.17 -12.48 0.55
CA ILE A 136 11.26 -11.47 -0.03
C ILE A 136 10.97 -10.33 0.95
N ALA A 137 10.23 -9.31 0.51
CA ALA A 137 9.85 -8.16 1.33
C ALA A 137 9.02 -8.52 2.58
N GLN A 138 8.37 -9.69 2.56
CA GLN A 138 7.64 -10.25 3.69
C GLN A 138 8.52 -11.04 4.66
N ASP A 139 9.79 -11.27 4.32
CA ASP A 139 10.73 -11.96 5.21
C ASP A 139 10.97 -11.15 6.48
N THR A 140 10.88 -11.86 7.61
CA THR A 140 11.01 -11.25 8.93
C THR A 140 12.19 -11.83 9.72
N SER A 141 12.97 -12.68 9.08
CA SER A 141 13.95 -13.55 9.71
C SER A 141 15.28 -12.85 10.03
N ALA A 142 15.51 -11.66 9.44
CA ALA A 142 16.67 -10.81 9.74
C ALA A 142 16.39 -9.76 10.84
N HIS A 143 15.26 -9.83 11.56
CA HIS A 143 14.89 -8.82 12.59
C HIS A 143 15.99 -8.57 13.64
N THR A 144 16.65 -9.63 14.15
CA THR A 144 17.75 -9.50 15.12
C THR A 144 18.97 -8.76 14.54
N HIS A 145 19.26 -8.97 13.25
CA HIS A 145 20.37 -8.32 12.54
C HIS A 145 20.05 -6.85 12.26
N ALA A 146 18.77 -6.53 12.01
CA ALA A 146 18.29 -5.15 11.87
C ALA A 146 18.49 -4.37 13.20
N LEU A 147 18.12 -4.95 14.34
CA LEU A 147 18.35 -4.33 15.66
C LEU A 147 19.85 -4.18 15.98
N ALA A 148 20.68 -5.17 15.60
CA ALA A 148 22.13 -5.07 15.75
C ALA A 148 22.74 -3.93 14.90
N LEU A 149 22.29 -3.79 13.65
CA LEU A 149 22.68 -2.68 12.77
C LEU A 149 22.30 -1.32 13.37
N GLU A 150 21.07 -1.19 13.87
CA GLU A 150 20.59 0.03 14.53
C GLU A 150 21.45 0.39 15.76
N ALA A 151 21.76 -0.59 16.60
CA ALA A 151 22.60 -0.41 17.78
C ALA A 151 24.03 0.03 17.42
N LEU A 152 24.63 -0.57 16.38
CA LEU A 152 25.98 -0.21 15.89
C LEU A 152 26.04 1.19 15.27
N LEU A 153 24.94 1.68 14.70
CA LEU A 153 24.82 3.05 14.19
C LEU A 153 24.50 4.09 15.27
N GLY A 154 24.37 3.68 16.53
CA GLY A 154 24.08 4.55 17.67
C GLY A 154 22.59 4.81 17.92
N GLY A 155 21.70 4.00 17.32
CA GLY A 155 20.26 4.01 17.57
C GLY A 155 19.40 4.50 16.39
N PRO A 156 18.07 4.38 16.51
CA PRO A 156 17.11 4.60 15.42
C PRO A 156 17.15 6.02 14.85
N ASP A 157 17.35 7.03 15.71
CA ASP A 157 17.39 8.43 15.31
C ASP A 157 18.69 8.78 14.53
N LEU A 158 19.82 8.17 14.89
CA LEU A 158 21.09 8.33 14.16
C LEU A 158 21.10 7.55 12.84
N MET A 159 20.51 6.35 12.81
CA MET A 159 20.31 5.62 11.56
C MET A 159 19.39 6.39 10.60
N ALA A 160 18.22 6.82 11.07
CA ALA A 160 17.28 7.57 10.25
C ALA A 160 17.88 8.88 9.70
N SER A 161 18.60 9.65 10.53
CA SER A 161 19.24 10.89 10.07
C SER A 161 20.38 10.70 9.06
N ARG A 162 21.03 9.52 9.02
CA ARG A 162 22.03 9.17 7.99
C ARG A 162 21.41 8.65 6.69
N VAL A 163 20.59 7.61 6.77
CA VAL A 163 20.12 6.85 5.58
C VAL A 163 18.64 7.05 5.25
N GLY A 164 17.92 7.92 5.97
CA GLY A 164 16.51 8.25 5.69
C GLY A 164 15.48 7.19 6.10
N ILE A 165 15.92 6.10 6.72
CA ILE A 165 15.10 4.94 7.10
C ILE A 165 15.57 4.34 8.43
N CYS A 166 14.65 3.73 9.18
CA CYS A 166 14.94 2.98 10.42
C CYS A 166 15.11 1.48 10.17
N ALA A 167 15.73 0.76 11.11
CA ALA A 167 15.93 -0.67 10.97
C ALA A 167 14.60 -1.42 11.05
N HIS A 168 14.38 -2.33 10.10
CA HIS A 168 13.22 -3.21 10.02
C HIS A 168 13.64 -4.57 9.44
N ALA A 169 12.86 -5.63 9.65
CA ALA A 169 13.32 -6.99 9.38
C ALA A 169 13.50 -7.32 7.88
N SER A 170 12.75 -6.65 7.00
CA SER A 170 12.90 -6.77 5.54
C SER A 170 13.89 -5.76 4.94
N LEU A 171 14.61 -5.00 5.76
CA LEU A 171 15.64 -4.07 5.28
C LEU A 171 16.77 -4.84 4.60
N LEU A 172 17.14 -4.42 3.39
CA LEU A 172 18.13 -5.14 2.58
C LEU A 172 19.50 -5.20 3.26
N ALA A 173 19.93 -4.15 3.96
CA ALA A 173 21.12 -4.17 4.81
C ALA A 173 21.10 -5.28 5.89
N ALA A 174 19.95 -5.53 6.52
CA ALA A 174 19.80 -6.60 7.52
C ALA A 174 19.81 -7.99 6.88
N GLN A 175 19.24 -8.14 5.68
CA GLN A 175 19.28 -9.39 4.92
C GLN A 175 20.71 -9.72 4.44
N LEU A 176 21.49 -8.72 4.02
CA LEU A 176 22.92 -8.88 3.70
C LEU A 176 23.71 -9.37 4.92
N LEU A 177 23.51 -8.75 6.10
CA LEU A 177 24.11 -9.18 7.37
C LEU A 177 23.77 -10.64 7.70
N ARG A 178 22.49 -11.01 7.59
CA ARG A 178 22.03 -12.39 7.82
C ARG A 178 22.70 -13.39 6.87
N VAL A 179 22.79 -13.08 5.57
CA VAL A 179 23.42 -13.98 4.58
C VAL A 179 24.93 -14.12 4.85
N ARG A 180 25.62 -13.04 5.24
CA ARG A 180 27.02 -13.07 5.66
C ARG A 180 27.24 -13.99 6.86
N GLU A 181 26.38 -13.93 7.87
CA GLU A 181 26.55 -14.70 9.11
C GLU A 181 26.08 -16.16 8.98
N ALA A 182 25.00 -16.41 8.25
CA ALA A 182 24.47 -17.76 8.04
C ALA A 182 25.25 -18.56 6.97
N TRP A 183 25.68 -17.93 5.88
CA TRP A 183 26.27 -18.62 4.72
C TRP A 183 27.51 -17.90 4.12
N PRO A 184 28.56 -17.59 4.93
CA PRO A 184 29.74 -16.87 4.48
C PRO A 184 30.52 -17.62 3.38
N VAL A 185 30.69 -18.93 3.53
CA VAL A 185 31.48 -19.73 2.57
C VAL A 185 30.67 -20.07 1.32
N ASP A 186 29.38 -20.39 1.49
CA ASP A 186 28.57 -20.94 0.40
C ASP A 186 27.90 -19.92 -0.50
N VAL A 187 27.48 -18.78 0.07
CA VAL A 187 26.78 -17.71 -0.67
C VAL A 187 27.70 -16.50 -0.82
N TRP A 188 28.18 -15.93 0.29
CA TRP A 188 28.90 -14.64 0.28
C TRP A 188 30.18 -14.70 -0.55
N ASN A 189 31.11 -15.61 -0.23
CA ASN A 189 32.37 -15.77 -0.97
C ASN A 189 32.17 -16.20 -2.43
N LYS A 190 31.03 -16.82 -2.76
CA LYS A 190 30.67 -17.24 -4.11
C LYS A 190 29.80 -16.21 -4.83
N THR A 191 29.62 -15.00 -4.32
CA THR A 191 28.85 -13.93 -4.98
C THR A 191 29.76 -12.98 -5.75
N SER A 192 29.35 -12.57 -6.95
CA SER A 192 30.03 -11.57 -7.79
C SER A 192 29.24 -10.29 -7.99
N LYS A 193 27.91 -10.35 -7.88
CA LYS A 193 27.01 -9.21 -8.09
C LYS A 193 25.70 -9.42 -7.33
N ILE A 194 25.11 -8.32 -6.86
CA ILE A 194 23.80 -8.30 -6.20
C ILE A 194 22.92 -7.31 -6.94
N GLN A 195 21.67 -7.68 -7.23
CA GLN A 195 20.68 -6.78 -7.81
C GLN A 195 19.37 -6.84 -7.03
N VAL A 196 18.63 -5.73 -6.97
CA VAL A 196 17.24 -5.76 -6.53
C VAL A 196 16.38 -6.41 -7.62
N ALA A 197 15.30 -7.10 -7.24
CA ALA A 197 14.44 -7.86 -8.16
C ALA A 197 13.89 -7.03 -9.35
N SER A 198 13.70 -5.73 -9.16
CA SER A 198 13.34 -4.73 -10.18
C SER A 198 14.44 -4.53 -11.22
N SER A 199 15.66 -4.23 -10.75
CA SER A 199 16.87 -4.09 -11.58
C SER A 199 17.24 -5.42 -12.27
N PHE A 200 16.97 -6.55 -11.62
CA PHE A 200 17.09 -7.89 -12.20
C PHE A 200 16.12 -8.09 -13.38
N LEU A 201 14.82 -7.81 -13.19
CA LEU A 201 13.83 -7.91 -14.26
C LEU A 201 14.13 -6.95 -15.42
N GLY A 202 14.52 -5.71 -15.10
CA GLY A 202 15.01 -4.73 -16.09
C GLY A 202 16.26 -5.21 -16.84
N SER A 203 17.17 -5.95 -16.16
CA SER A 203 18.36 -6.53 -16.80
C SER A 203 18.02 -7.68 -17.76
N LEU A 204 17.06 -8.54 -17.41
CA LEU A 204 16.54 -9.59 -18.31
C LEU A 204 15.92 -8.97 -19.58
N VAL A 205 15.12 -7.90 -19.42
CA VAL A 205 14.47 -7.22 -20.55
C VAL A 205 15.50 -6.47 -21.43
N CYS A 206 16.46 -5.77 -20.83
CA CYS A 206 17.49 -5.04 -21.58
C CYS A 206 18.59 -5.96 -22.16
N GLY A 207 18.79 -7.16 -21.62
CA GLY A 207 19.90 -8.06 -21.99
C GLY A 207 21.27 -7.50 -21.61
N LYS A 208 21.31 -6.64 -20.58
CA LYS A 208 22.50 -6.00 -20.04
C LYS A 208 22.32 -5.74 -18.56
N TRP A 209 23.42 -5.54 -17.83
CA TRP A 209 23.36 -5.11 -16.44
C TRP A 209 22.71 -3.74 -16.31
N VAL A 210 21.59 -3.67 -15.59
CA VAL A 210 20.88 -2.44 -15.20
C VAL A 210 21.27 -2.06 -13.77
N GLY A 211 21.51 -0.76 -13.56
CA GLY A 211 21.78 -0.16 -12.26
C GLY A 211 20.50 0.02 -11.44
N MET A 212 20.66 0.31 -10.16
CA MET A 212 19.54 0.54 -9.25
C MET A 212 19.15 2.03 -9.24
N GLY A 213 17.85 2.32 -9.10
CA GLY A 213 17.37 3.70 -9.00
C GLY A 213 17.60 4.35 -7.64
N GLU A 214 17.70 5.68 -7.60
CA GLU A 214 17.91 6.45 -6.37
C GLU A 214 16.84 6.18 -5.28
N SER A 215 15.59 5.87 -5.68
CA SER A 215 14.50 5.52 -4.76
C SER A 215 14.66 4.13 -4.14
N GLU A 216 15.11 3.17 -4.93
CA GLU A 216 15.39 1.80 -4.48
C GLU A 216 16.68 1.75 -3.64
N ALA A 217 17.67 2.57 -3.98
CA ALA A 217 18.88 2.77 -3.20
C ALA A 217 18.56 3.26 -1.78
N ALA A 218 17.70 4.27 -1.65
CA ALA A 218 17.22 4.73 -0.35
C ALA A 218 16.51 3.60 0.45
N ALA A 219 15.74 2.74 -0.21
CA ALA A 219 15.10 1.58 0.41
C ALA A 219 16.06 0.47 0.87
N THR A 220 17.35 0.49 0.46
CA THR A 220 18.34 -0.48 0.96
C THR A 220 18.74 -0.25 2.43
N GLY A 221 18.64 1.01 2.91
CA GLY A 221 19.19 1.45 4.19
C GLY A 221 20.71 1.60 4.24
N MET A 222 21.40 1.61 3.09
CA MET A 222 22.86 1.84 2.99
C MET A 222 23.20 3.10 2.18
N TRP A 223 22.19 3.80 1.66
CA TRP A 223 22.33 4.97 0.79
C TRP A 223 22.04 6.26 1.55
N VAL A 224 22.93 7.24 1.46
CA VAL A 224 22.68 8.61 1.91
C VAL A 224 22.08 9.38 0.75
N HIS A 225 20.81 9.77 0.87
CA HIS A 225 20.21 10.67 -0.11
C HIS A 225 20.78 12.09 0.06
N GLY A 226 21.35 12.63 -1.01
CA GLY A 226 21.91 13.98 -1.03
C GLY A 226 20.82 15.06 -0.92
N GLY A 227 20.83 15.80 0.19
CA GLY A 227 19.94 16.94 0.40
C GLY A 227 20.41 18.16 -0.40
N GLY A 228 19.64 18.56 -1.41
CA GLY A 228 19.88 19.79 -2.16
C GLY A 228 20.99 19.67 -3.21
N ALA A 229 22.17 20.24 -2.92
CA ALA A 229 23.26 20.42 -3.89
C ALA A 229 24.37 19.35 -3.83
N GLN A 230 24.24 18.35 -2.95
CA GLN A 230 25.11 17.17 -2.92
C GLN A 230 24.43 16.01 -3.66
N GLU A 231 25.21 15.25 -4.42
CA GLU A 231 24.76 13.97 -4.98
C GLU A 231 24.66 12.92 -3.88
N GLY A 232 23.72 11.98 -4.01
CA GLY A 232 23.60 10.86 -3.09
C GLY A 232 24.81 9.92 -3.20
N TYR A 233 25.15 9.24 -2.11
CA TYR A 233 26.28 8.33 -2.05
C TYR A 233 26.04 7.16 -1.11
N TRP A 234 26.80 6.08 -1.29
CA TRP A 234 26.79 4.92 -0.42
C TRP A 234 27.49 5.22 0.92
N ASP A 235 26.83 4.97 2.06
CA ASP A 235 27.45 5.18 3.38
C ASP A 235 28.49 4.09 3.66
N GLU A 236 29.77 4.45 3.58
CA GLU A 236 30.88 3.52 3.85
C GLU A 236 30.83 2.96 5.27
N GLY A 237 30.28 3.68 6.26
CA GLY A 237 30.15 3.19 7.63
C GLY A 237 29.11 2.08 7.77
N VAL A 238 27.94 2.25 7.14
CA VAL A 238 26.92 1.19 7.05
C VAL A 238 27.46 0.01 6.23
N MET A 239 28.14 0.26 5.11
CA MET A 239 28.74 -0.80 4.29
C MET A 239 29.84 -1.58 5.02
N ASP A 240 30.67 -0.92 5.82
CA ASP A 240 31.69 -1.58 6.65
C ASP A 240 31.05 -2.44 7.74
N ILE A 241 29.92 -2.03 8.33
CA ILE A 241 29.14 -2.85 9.27
C ILE A 241 28.53 -4.06 8.57
N VAL A 242 27.91 -3.86 7.39
CA VAL A 242 27.27 -4.92 6.59
C VAL A 242 28.29 -5.92 6.04
N GLY A 243 29.43 -5.46 5.53
CA GLY A 243 30.53 -6.32 5.09
C GLY A 243 31.33 -6.94 6.24
N GLY A 244 31.33 -6.30 7.42
CA GLY A 244 32.08 -6.73 8.61
C GLY A 244 33.56 -6.31 8.58
N SER A 245 34.04 -5.76 7.47
CA SER A 245 35.35 -5.12 7.33
C SER A 245 35.33 -4.12 6.17
N ARG A 246 36.31 -3.21 6.15
CA ARG A 246 36.48 -2.21 5.08
C ARG A 246 36.92 -2.78 3.73
N GLU A 247 37.28 -4.04 3.66
CA GLU A 247 37.54 -4.74 2.40
C GLU A 247 36.25 -5.36 1.85
N GLU A 248 35.47 -6.01 2.72
CA GLU A 248 34.15 -6.56 2.37
C GLU A 248 33.13 -5.45 2.06
N GLY A 249 33.12 -4.33 2.78
CA GLY A 249 32.25 -3.18 2.49
C GLY A 249 32.46 -2.64 1.08
N ARG A 250 33.72 -2.54 0.62
CA ARG A 250 34.06 -2.18 -0.77
C ARG A 250 33.65 -3.24 -1.79
N LYS A 251 33.65 -4.54 -1.43
CA LYS A 251 33.09 -5.61 -2.29
C LYS A 251 31.58 -5.48 -2.41
N VAL A 252 30.86 -5.24 -1.31
CA VAL A 252 29.40 -4.99 -1.32
C VAL A 252 29.05 -3.79 -2.18
N ARG A 253 29.81 -2.69 -2.08
CA ARG A 253 29.67 -1.53 -2.98
C ARG A 253 29.85 -1.91 -4.45
N ALA A 254 30.88 -2.70 -4.78
CA ALA A 254 31.11 -3.18 -6.14
C ALA A 254 30.03 -4.15 -6.64
N TRP A 255 29.43 -4.95 -5.75
CA TRP A 255 28.34 -5.87 -6.07
C TRP A 255 27.02 -5.15 -6.39
N LEU A 256 26.69 -4.10 -5.64
CA LEU A 256 25.50 -3.27 -5.86
C LEU A 256 25.67 -2.32 -7.06
N GLY A 257 26.90 -1.85 -7.27
CA GLY A 257 27.26 -0.99 -8.39
C GLY A 257 26.92 0.49 -8.17
N GLU A 258 26.93 1.23 -9.27
CA GLU A 258 26.54 2.65 -9.29
C GLU A 258 25.00 2.79 -9.32
N VAL A 259 24.52 3.84 -8.68
CA VAL A 259 23.10 4.18 -8.59
C VAL A 259 22.78 5.21 -9.66
N ASP A 260 21.76 4.92 -10.47
CA ASP A 260 21.25 5.83 -11.47
C ASP A 260 20.52 6.99 -10.77
N LEU A 261 21.23 8.12 -10.60
CA LEU A 261 20.68 9.36 -10.08
C LEU A 261 19.62 9.92 -11.05
N TYR A 262 18.56 10.52 -10.51
CA TYR A 262 17.39 11.04 -11.24
C TYR A 262 16.58 9.95 -11.96
N GLY A 263 15.47 9.54 -11.34
CA GLY A 263 14.53 8.57 -11.91
C GLY A 263 13.84 9.09 -13.18
N GLY A 264 13.30 8.20 -14.01
CA GLY A 264 12.70 8.58 -15.29
C GLY A 264 13.67 8.71 -16.47
N LYS A 265 14.89 8.23 -16.34
CA LYS A 265 15.81 8.06 -17.47
C LYS A 265 15.48 6.80 -18.26
N ARG A 266 15.78 6.83 -19.56
CA ARG A 266 15.90 5.64 -20.40
C ARG A 266 17.12 4.85 -19.96
N VAL A 267 16.91 3.62 -19.48
CA VAL A 267 18.01 2.70 -19.13
C VAL A 267 18.63 2.11 -20.39
N GLY A 268 17.83 1.78 -21.41
CA GLY A 268 18.34 1.20 -22.65
C GLY A 268 17.30 1.00 -23.75
N CYS A 269 17.65 0.15 -24.72
CA CYS A 269 16.68 -0.55 -25.56
C CYS A 269 16.43 -1.96 -25.03
N VAL A 270 15.35 -2.56 -25.51
CA VAL A 270 15.05 -3.99 -25.38
C VAL A 270 16.17 -4.85 -25.97
N SER A 271 16.42 -6.01 -25.35
CA SER A 271 17.46 -6.94 -25.78
C SER A 271 17.22 -7.51 -27.18
N ARG A 272 18.31 -7.84 -27.89
CA ARG A 272 18.21 -8.50 -29.19
C ARG A 272 17.50 -9.86 -29.11
N TYR A 273 17.65 -10.56 -27.99
CA TYR A 273 16.91 -11.77 -27.66
C TYR A 273 15.39 -11.58 -27.76
N LEU A 274 14.85 -10.53 -27.13
CA LEU A 274 13.42 -10.25 -27.17
C LEU A 274 12.95 -9.80 -28.56
N VAL A 275 13.78 -9.04 -29.29
CA VAL A 275 13.51 -8.67 -30.69
C VAL A 275 13.39 -9.90 -31.59
N ASP A 276 14.37 -10.81 -31.56
CA ASP A 276 14.44 -11.95 -32.48
C ASP A 276 13.50 -13.11 -32.09
N ARG A 277 13.22 -13.32 -30.79
CA ARG A 277 12.33 -14.40 -30.32
C ARG A 277 10.86 -13.99 -30.28
N TYR A 278 10.55 -12.82 -29.73
CA TYR A 278 9.18 -12.38 -29.48
C TYR A 278 8.67 -11.31 -30.45
N GLY A 279 9.55 -10.71 -31.27
CA GLY A 279 9.17 -9.73 -32.30
C GLY A 279 9.01 -8.29 -31.80
N PHE A 280 9.64 -7.93 -30.68
CA PHE A 280 9.68 -6.53 -30.22
C PHE A 280 10.38 -5.61 -31.24
N ASP A 281 10.02 -4.33 -31.23
CA ASP A 281 10.71 -3.31 -32.01
C ASP A 281 12.12 -3.06 -31.42
N PRO A 282 13.22 -3.06 -32.19
CA PRO A 282 14.56 -2.78 -31.66
C PRO A 282 14.72 -1.38 -31.04
N ASP A 283 13.87 -0.43 -31.43
CA ASP A 283 13.83 0.92 -30.84
C ASP A 283 12.95 0.99 -29.57
N THR A 284 12.41 -0.13 -29.10
CA THR A 284 11.63 -0.18 -27.84
C THR A 284 12.51 0.24 -26.67
N MET A 285 12.13 1.32 -26.02
CA MET A 285 12.87 1.88 -24.88
C MET A 285 12.56 1.10 -23.60
N VAL A 286 13.53 0.98 -22.70
CA VAL A 286 13.28 0.45 -21.34
C VAL A 286 13.51 1.58 -20.35
N SER A 287 12.49 1.91 -19.56
CA SER A 287 12.61 2.85 -18.44
C SER A 287 13.28 2.17 -17.26
N GLN A 288 13.70 2.96 -16.26
CA GLN A 288 14.05 2.39 -14.97
C GLN A 288 12.85 1.68 -14.34
N PHE A 289 13.11 0.54 -13.71
CA PHE A 289 12.13 -0.22 -12.94
C PHE A 289 12.17 0.24 -11.48
N THR A 290 11.10 0.03 -10.72
CA THR A 290 10.99 0.55 -9.35
C THR A 290 10.28 -0.42 -8.39
N SER A 291 10.06 0.00 -7.16
CA SER A 291 9.29 -0.76 -6.16
C SER A 291 7.82 -0.92 -6.56
N ASP A 292 7.22 -2.05 -6.21
CA ASP A 292 5.78 -2.30 -6.27
C ASP A 292 4.92 -1.18 -5.63
N TYR A 293 5.25 -0.74 -4.41
CA TYR A 293 4.53 0.33 -3.72
C TYR A 293 4.72 1.72 -4.36
N LEU A 294 5.92 2.02 -4.86
CA LEU A 294 6.19 3.29 -5.56
C LEU A 294 5.47 3.33 -6.92
N SER A 295 5.48 2.23 -7.66
CA SER A 295 4.74 2.13 -8.92
C SER A 295 3.22 2.20 -8.71
N THR A 296 2.72 1.57 -7.64
CA THR A 296 1.31 1.71 -7.22
C THR A 296 0.95 3.17 -6.94
N TYR A 297 1.79 3.91 -6.21
CA TYR A 297 1.60 5.36 -5.99
C TYR A 297 1.55 6.15 -7.31
N LEU A 298 2.46 5.88 -8.25
CA LEU A 298 2.48 6.53 -9.56
C LEU A 298 1.22 6.24 -10.38
N SER A 299 0.67 5.03 -10.29
CA SER A 299 -0.57 4.65 -11.01
C SER A 299 -1.79 5.50 -10.60
N LEU A 300 -1.79 6.06 -9.39
CA LEU A 300 -2.90 6.84 -8.83
C LEU A 300 -2.76 8.36 -9.05
N CYS A 301 -1.59 8.82 -9.50
CA CYS A 301 -1.29 10.25 -9.78
C CYS A 301 -1.76 11.25 -8.70
N PRO A 302 -1.46 11.01 -7.40
CA PRO A 302 -1.99 11.80 -6.29
C PRO A 302 -1.63 13.30 -6.36
N SER A 303 -2.42 14.11 -5.67
CA SER A 303 -2.21 15.54 -5.46
C SER A 303 -1.37 15.79 -4.18
N PRO A 304 -0.68 16.94 -4.02
CA PRO A 304 0.09 17.28 -2.82
C PRO A 304 -0.65 17.28 -1.45
N ALA A 305 -1.97 17.12 -1.44
CA ALA A 305 -2.81 17.02 -0.25
C ALA A 305 -3.52 15.65 -0.12
N ASP A 306 -3.28 14.71 -1.04
CA ASP A 306 -3.87 13.37 -1.01
C ASP A 306 -2.95 12.39 -0.26
N ALA A 307 -3.55 11.40 0.39
CA ALA A 307 -2.83 10.23 0.90
C ALA A 307 -3.19 8.98 0.09
N VAL A 308 -2.21 8.17 -0.28
CA VAL A 308 -2.43 6.83 -0.85
C VAL A 308 -2.36 5.81 0.26
N LEU A 309 -3.38 4.97 0.45
CA LEU A 309 -3.40 3.90 1.45
C LEU A 309 -3.54 2.53 0.76
N SER A 310 -2.47 1.75 0.77
CA SER A 310 -2.42 0.41 0.20
C SER A 310 -2.53 -0.64 1.31
N PHE A 311 -3.62 -1.41 1.29
CA PHE A 311 -3.83 -2.56 2.17
C PHE A 311 -3.40 -3.84 1.46
N GLY A 312 -2.29 -4.41 1.90
CA GLY A 312 -1.75 -5.67 1.39
C GLY A 312 -1.25 -6.56 2.52
N PRO A 313 -0.30 -7.48 2.24
CA PRO A 313 0.43 -8.21 3.27
C PRO A 313 1.08 -7.28 4.31
N MET A 314 1.53 -6.09 3.87
CA MET A 314 1.90 -4.96 4.72
C MET A 314 1.01 -3.77 4.36
N ASP A 315 0.46 -3.08 5.37
CA ASP A 315 -0.34 -1.86 5.15
C ASP A 315 0.59 -0.64 5.07
N VAL A 316 0.51 0.09 3.95
CA VAL A 316 1.42 1.18 3.61
C VAL A 316 0.62 2.42 3.22
N MET A 317 0.88 3.54 3.90
CA MET A 317 0.35 4.85 3.58
C MET A 317 1.46 5.74 2.99
N LEU A 318 1.24 6.28 1.80
CA LEU A 318 2.20 7.08 1.03
C LEU A 318 1.66 8.50 0.83
N THR A 319 2.52 9.52 0.91
CA THR A 319 2.16 10.92 0.62
C THR A 319 3.30 11.66 -0.06
N PRO A 320 3.00 12.59 -0.99
CA PRO A 320 4.01 13.52 -1.51
C PRO A 320 4.54 14.43 -0.40
N ALA A 321 5.87 14.52 -0.29
CA ALA A 321 6.58 15.40 0.65
C ALA A 321 7.42 16.43 -0.11
N GLN A 322 7.45 17.68 0.39
CA GLN A 322 8.12 18.81 -0.26
C GLN A 322 9.56 19.06 0.24
N HIS A 323 9.90 18.47 1.39
CA HIS A 323 11.17 18.64 2.08
C HIS A 323 11.75 17.26 2.44
N TYR A 324 13.07 17.14 2.42
CA TYR A 324 13.76 15.95 2.93
C TYR A 324 14.13 16.16 4.40
N LEU A 325 13.24 15.77 5.30
CA LEU A 325 13.45 15.80 6.75
C LEU A 325 13.45 14.36 7.29
N PRO A 326 14.59 13.65 7.27
CA PRO A 326 14.63 12.26 7.70
C PRO A 326 14.36 12.14 9.21
N THR A 327 13.55 11.16 9.60
CA THR A 327 13.14 10.93 11.01
C THR A 327 12.70 9.49 11.18
N ARG A 328 12.90 8.87 12.35
CA ARG A 328 12.46 7.50 12.70
C ARG A 328 10.96 7.19 12.58
N LEU A 329 10.12 8.17 12.22
CA LEU A 329 8.66 8.05 12.18
C LEU A 329 8.13 7.61 10.81
N TYR A 330 8.91 7.80 9.74
CA TYR A 330 8.55 7.53 8.36
C TYR A 330 9.80 7.26 7.52
N SER A 331 9.66 6.55 6.40
CA SER A 331 10.74 6.43 5.42
C SER A 331 10.58 7.49 4.34
N LEU A 332 11.66 8.11 3.88
CA LEU A 332 11.62 9.06 2.75
C LEU A 332 12.27 8.46 1.51
N PHE A 333 11.55 8.48 0.40
CA PHE A 333 12.06 8.10 -0.92
C PHE A 333 12.09 9.32 -1.85
N PRO A 334 13.14 9.52 -2.66
CA PRO A 334 13.06 10.46 -3.78
C PRO A 334 12.02 9.99 -4.80
N HIS A 335 11.37 10.92 -5.49
CA HIS A 335 10.34 10.60 -6.46
C HIS A 335 10.94 9.82 -7.66
N PRO A 336 10.45 8.60 -7.98
CA PRO A 336 11.03 7.72 -9.01
C PRO A 336 10.83 8.21 -10.46
N ALA A 337 9.96 9.20 -10.66
CA ALA A 337 9.70 9.82 -11.96
C ALA A 337 9.83 11.35 -11.84
N GLN A 338 11.04 11.88 -11.78
CA GLN A 338 11.32 13.31 -11.63
C GLN A 338 12.39 13.79 -12.60
N ASP A 339 12.20 14.96 -13.24
CA ASP A 339 13.22 15.49 -14.14
C ASP A 339 14.40 16.09 -13.39
N SER A 340 15.59 16.12 -14.01
CA SER A 340 16.77 16.79 -13.42
C SER A 340 16.59 18.30 -13.28
N ASN A 341 15.64 18.88 -14.02
CA ASN A 341 15.35 20.31 -14.07
C ASN A 341 14.21 20.71 -13.11
N GLU A 342 13.54 19.76 -12.47
CA GLU A 342 12.48 20.01 -11.48
C GLU A 342 13.05 20.10 -10.06
N LYS A 343 12.32 20.80 -9.17
CA LYS A 343 12.62 20.73 -7.73
C LYS A 343 12.40 19.27 -7.28
N ARG A 344 13.43 18.65 -6.68
CA ARG A 344 13.36 17.29 -6.11
C ARG A 344 12.09 17.13 -5.26
N LYS A 345 11.27 16.15 -5.60
CA LYS A 345 10.07 15.73 -4.87
C LYS A 345 10.40 14.49 -4.06
N TYR A 346 9.70 14.31 -2.93
CA TYR A 346 9.86 13.16 -2.06
C TYR A 346 8.51 12.44 -1.89
N ILE A 347 8.56 11.15 -1.58
CA ILE A 347 7.42 10.35 -1.15
C ILE A 347 7.73 9.91 0.26
N ALA A 348 6.89 10.31 1.21
CA ALA A 348 6.95 9.83 2.59
C ALA A 348 6.11 8.57 2.72
N MET A 349 6.71 7.53 3.28
CA MET A 349 6.07 6.25 3.57
C MET A 349 5.85 6.10 5.06
N LEU A 350 4.59 6.20 5.46
CA LEU A 350 4.06 5.80 6.75
C LEU A 350 3.56 4.36 6.61
N THR A 351 4.39 3.40 7.01
CA THR A 351 3.87 2.06 7.26
C THR A 351 2.98 2.06 8.50
N SER A 352 2.14 1.05 8.73
CA SER A 352 1.44 0.91 10.01
C SER A 352 2.44 0.61 11.15
N ARG A 353 2.11 0.75 12.47
CA ARG A 353 3.00 0.25 13.58
C ARG A 353 3.02 -1.27 13.75
N TYR A 354 2.64 -1.92 12.68
CA TYR A 354 2.36 -3.32 12.50
C TYR A 354 3.09 -3.73 11.20
N ASN A 355 4.30 -3.19 10.97
CA ASN A 355 5.00 -3.19 9.68
C ASN A 355 5.88 -4.42 9.44
N LEU A 356 5.35 -5.58 9.79
CA LEU A 356 5.84 -6.84 9.26
C LEU A 356 4.64 -7.53 8.63
N ALA A 357 4.86 -8.32 7.57
CA ALA A 357 3.78 -8.99 6.86
C ALA A 357 2.86 -9.83 7.78
N ARG A 358 3.37 -10.21 8.95
CA ARG A 358 2.67 -10.93 10.02
C ARG A 358 1.79 -10.07 10.95
N ASN A 359 1.77 -8.74 10.83
CA ASN A 359 1.02 -7.84 11.73
C ASN A 359 -0.08 -7.00 11.01
N ALA A 360 -0.14 -6.98 9.67
CA ALA A 360 -1.19 -6.29 8.91
C ALA A 360 -2.34 -7.23 8.49
N ASP A 361 -2.12 -8.04 7.45
CA ASP A 361 -3.17 -8.94 6.94
C ASP A 361 -3.33 -10.24 7.73
N VAL A 362 -2.22 -10.79 8.26
CA VAL A 362 -2.25 -12.03 9.04
C VAL A 362 -3.15 -11.92 10.29
N PRO A 363 -3.16 -10.81 11.07
CA PRO A 363 -4.14 -10.63 12.15
C PRO A 363 -5.58 -10.52 11.66
N ARG A 364 -5.84 -9.92 10.48
CA ARG A 364 -7.19 -9.88 9.90
C ARG A 364 -7.68 -11.28 9.57
N ALA A 365 -6.83 -12.09 8.94
CA ALA A 365 -7.12 -13.50 8.67
C ALA A 365 -7.30 -14.31 9.97
N LEU A 366 -6.44 -14.11 10.97
CA LEU A 366 -6.52 -14.79 12.26
C LEU A 366 -7.80 -14.43 13.03
N VAL A 367 -8.20 -13.17 13.07
CA VAL A 367 -9.46 -12.73 13.68
C VAL A 367 -10.68 -13.25 12.90
N ARG A 368 -10.65 -13.28 11.56
CA ARG A 368 -11.66 -14.02 10.78
C ARG A 368 -11.74 -15.47 11.25
N ASP A 369 -10.60 -16.16 11.27
CA ASP A 369 -10.55 -17.60 11.55
C ASP A 369 -10.88 -17.96 12.99
N MET A 370 -10.67 -17.06 13.95
CA MET A 370 -11.08 -17.25 15.34
C MET A 370 -12.58 -16.98 15.55
N TYR A 371 -13.11 -15.85 15.04
CA TYR A 371 -14.41 -15.34 15.48
C TYR A 371 -15.55 -15.41 14.45
N THR A 372 -15.26 -15.38 13.14
CA THR A 372 -16.32 -15.22 12.12
C THR A 372 -16.37 -16.30 11.05
N LYS A 373 -15.25 -17.01 10.81
CA LYS A 373 -15.03 -18.03 9.77
C LYS A 373 -15.30 -17.58 8.33
N SER A 374 -15.71 -16.33 8.11
CA SER A 374 -16.06 -15.79 6.79
C SER A 374 -15.84 -14.28 6.75
N TRP A 375 -15.36 -13.80 5.60
CA TRP A 375 -15.18 -12.37 5.33
C TRP A 375 -16.51 -11.60 5.31
N SER A 376 -17.62 -12.20 4.88
CA SER A 376 -18.94 -11.53 4.89
C SER A 376 -19.50 -11.38 6.30
N ALA A 377 -19.16 -12.27 7.22
CA ALA A 377 -19.48 -12.10 8.64
C ALA A 377 -18.55 -11.09 9.32
N PHE A 378 -17.27 -11.05 8.92
CA PHE A 378 -16.29 -10.05 9.39
C PHE A 378 -16.74 -8.62 9.03
N ASP A 379 -17.00 -8.33 7.76
CA ASP A 379 -17.45 -7.00 7.29
C ASP A 379 -18.75 -6.54 7.98
N ARG A 380 -19.73 -7.44 8.14
CA ARG A 380 -20.99 -7.14 8.87
C ARG A 380 -20.77 -6.82 10.34
N LEU A 381 -19.87 -7.53 11.04
CA LEU A 381 -19.55 -7.19 12.43
C LEU A 381 -18.84 -5.84 12.53
N VAL A 382 -17.90 -5.55 11.62
CA VAL A 382 -17.24 -4.24 11.57
C VAL A 382 -18.28 -3.14 11.31
N ALA A 383 -19.24 -3.33 10.42
CA ALA A 383 -20.28 -2.33 10.14
C ALA A 383 -21.27 -2.10 11.29
N ILE A 384 -21.56 -3.12 12.12
CA ILE A 384 -22.57 -3.05 13.19
C ILE A 384 -21.98 -2.64 14.55
N VAL A 385 -20.72 -2.97 14.84
CA VAL A 385 -20.08 -2.63 16.11
C VAL A 385 -19.76 -1.13 16.16
N PRO A 386 -20.16 -0.40 17.23
CA PRO A 386 -19.95 1.04 17.36
C PRO A 386 -18.46 1.42 17.51
N PRO A 387 -18.10 2.69 17.24
CA PRO A 387 -16.73 3.18 17.39
C PRO A 387 -16.11 2.93 18.78
N GLY A 388 -14.95 2.28 18.80
CA GLY A 388 -14.26 1.87 20.02
C GLY A 388 -14.90 0.66 20.72
N GLY A 389 -15.65 -0.17 19.99
CA GLY A 389 -16.14 -1.48 20.42
C GLY A 389 -17.37 -1.50 21.34
N SER A 390 -17.73 -0.38 21.97
CA SER A 390 -18.87 -0.25 22.89
C SER A 390 -19.61 1.08 22.70
N ILE A 391 -20.91 1.08 23.00
CA ILE A 391 -21.75 2.30 22.99
C ILE A 391 -21.35 3.23 24.15
N GLY A 392 -20.88 2.68 25.26
CA GLY A 392 -20.46 3.47 26.43
C GLY A 392 -19.29 4.41 26.09
N LEU A 393 -19.28 5.60 26.70
CA LEU A 393 -18.20 6.57 26.53
C LEU A 393 -16.90 6.09 27.22
N ASP A 394 -17.03 5.50 28.40
CA ASP A 394 -15.90 5.04 29.24
C ASP A 394 -15.52 3.57 29.01
N ASP A 395 -16.40 2.78 28.39
CA ASP A 395 -16.25 1.32 28.19
C ASP A 395 -15.59 0.98 26.85
N LYS A 396 -14.53 1.72 26.47
CA LYS A 396 -13.88 1.52 25.16
C LYS A 396 -12.95 0.31 25.15
N LEU A 397 -12.97 -0.39 24.01
CA LEU A 397 -12.26 -1.64 23.76
C LEU A 397 -11.14 -1.41 22.74
N PHE A 398 -9.90 -1.76 23.08
CA PHE A 398 -8.74 -1.63 22.19
C PHE A 398 -8.02 -2.97 22.02
N SER A 399 -7.58 -3.29 20.81
CA SER A 399 -6.78 -4.50 20.54
C SER A 399 -5.52 -4.18 19.74
N PHE A 400 -4.38 -4.69 20.19
CA PHE A 400 -3.07 -4.53 19.56
C PHE A 400 -2.56 -5.93 19.20
N TRP A 401 -2.48 -6.24 17.91
CA TRP A 401 -2.09 -7.55 17.40
C TRP A 401 -0.64 -7.51 16.88
N LEU A 402 0.31 -7.66 17.80
CA LEU A 402 1.75 -7.62 17.55
C LEU A 402 2.28 -9.05 17.48
N LEU A 403 1.92 -9.79 16.43
CA LEU A 403 2.36 -11.19 16.25
C LEU A 403 3.88 -11.30 16.09
N GLN A 404 4.56 -10.21 15.74
CA GLN A 404 6.02 -10.08 15.75
C GLN A 404 6.46 -8.68 16.21
N GLY A 405 7.62 -8.60 16.87
CA GLY A 405 8.26 -7.32 17.20
C GLY A 405 8.62 -6.55 15.93
N ASP A 406 8.17 -5.30 15.86
CA ASP A 406 8.35 -4.40 14.72
C ASP A 406 9.59 -3.49 14.93
N SER A 407 9.85 -2.54 14.03
CA SER A 407 10.81 -1.46 14.26
C SER A 407 10.58 -0.72 15.59
N PHE A 408 11.61 -0.01 16.07
CA PHE A 408 11.52 0.83 17.25
C PHE A 408 10.28 1.77 17.18
N PRO A 409 9.38 1.76 18.18
CA PRO A 409 9.60 1.31 19.55
C PRO A 409 9.10 -0.12 19.91
N PHE A 410 8.58 -0.91 18.97
CA PHE A 410 7.93 -2.21 19.26
C PHE A 410 8.84 -3.44 19.13
N SER A 411 10.16 -3.23 19.00
CA SER A 411 11.15 -4.31 18.82
C SER A 411 11.15 -5.38 19.91
N HIS A 412 10.72 -5.03 21.13
CA HIS A 412 10.65 -5.92 22.27
C HIS A 412 9.21 -6.38 22.60
N VAL A 413 8.20 -5.91 21.87
CA VAL A 413 6.78 -6.18 22.16
C VAL A 413 6.24 -7.22 21.19
N LYS A 414 5.86 -8.39 21.71
CA LYS A 414 5.24 -9.48 20.93
C LYS A 414 4.07 -10.07 21.71
N GLY A 415 2.90 -10.17 21.08
CA GLY A 415 1.69 -10.73 21.67
C GLY A 415 0.41 -10.12 21.11
N ILE A 416 -0.72 -10.67 21.55
CA ILE A 416 -2.05 -10.08 21.35
C ILE A 416 -2.41 -9.40 22.66
N PHE A 417 -2.63 -8.09 22.64
CA PHE A 417 -2.97 -7.30 23.82
C PHE A 417 -4.36 -6.72 23.62
N ARG A 418 -5.30 -7.07 24.51
CA ARG A 418 -6.66 -6.53 24.54
C ARG A 418 -6.82 -5.68 25.79
N PHE A 419 -7.54 -4.58 25.67
CA PHE A 419 -7.82 -3.67 26.78
C PHE A 419 -9.31 -3.35 26.84
N GLU A 420 -9.92 -3.53 28.01
CA GLU A 420 -11.26 -3.02 28.36
C GLU A 420 -11.09 -1.95 29.43
N THR A 421 -11.78 -0.81 29.33
CA THR A 421 -11.70 0.30 30.32
C THR A 421 -10.26 0.70 30.70
N GLY A 422 -9.33 0.57 29.76
CA GLY A 422 -7.90 0.85 29.95
C GLY A 422 -7.08 -0.23 30.68
N ILE A 423 -7.68 -1.37 31.02
CA ILE A 423 -7.08 -2.51 31.73
C ILE A 423 -6.85 -3.68 30.76
N LYS A 424 -5.67 -4.32 30.83
CA LYS A 424 -5.34 -5.50 30.01
C LYS A 424 -6.23 -6.68 30.35
N VAL A 425 -6.90 -7.25 29.36
CA VAL A 425 -7.69 -8.50 29.46
C VAL A 425 -7.12 -9.58 28.55
N ASN A 426 -7.45 -10.84 28.83
CA ASN A 426 -7.09 -11.96 27.96
C ASN A 426 -7.98 -11.99 26.70
N GLU A 427 -9.28 -11.76 26.87
CA GLU A 427 -10.31 -11.84 25.82
C GLU A 427 -11.39 -10.79 26.12
N PHE A 428 -12.06 -10.25 25.11
CA PHE A 428 -13.17 -9.30 25.32
C PHE A 428 -14.43 -9.99 25.83
N ARG A 429 -15.22 -9.28 26.65
CA ARG A 429 -16.56 -9.71 27.08
C ARG A 429 -17.50 -9.92 25.89
N ASP A 430 -17.45 -9.00 24.92
CA ASP A 430 -18.12 -9.16 23.63
C ASP A 430 -17.11 -9.56 22.55
N LEU A 431 -17.08 -10.85 22.23
CA LEU A 431 -16.21 -11.40 21.19
C LEU A 431 -16.43 -10.76 19.82
N ARG A 432 -17.64 -10.21 19.56
CA ARG A 432 -18.02 -9.56 18.30
C ARG A 432 -17.26 -8.26 18.06
N ALA A 433 -16.68 -7.65 19.09
CA ALA A 433 -15.90 -6.43 18.96
C ALA A 433 -14.49 -6.65 18.36
N ASN A 434 -13.93 -7.87 18.47
CA ASN A 434 -12.56 -8.19 18.00
C ASN A 434 -12.28 -7.71 16.54
N PRO A 435 -13.15 -7.98 15.53
CA PRO A 435 -12.98 -7.44 14.17
C PRO A 435 -12.87 -5.91 14.07
N ARG A 436 -13.79 -5.17 14.72
CA ARG A 436 -13.80 -3.69 14.68
C ARG A 436 -12.58 -3.13 15.40
N CYS A 437 -12.29 -3.59 16.62
CA CYS A 437 -11.16 -3.14 17.42
C CYS A 437 -9.79 -3.43 16.79
N LEU A 438 -9.65 -4.49 15.98
CA LEU A 438 -8.43 -4.75 15.19
C LEU A 438 -8.24 -3.68 14.12
N LEU A 439 -9.25 -3.45 13.28
CA LEU A 439 -9.17 -2.50 12.18
C LEU A 439 -9.02 -1.06 12.70
N GLU A 440 -9.78 -0.68 13.73
CA GLU A 440 -9.65 0.62 14.38
C GLU A 440 -8.22 0.85 14.87
N SER A 441 -7.61 -0.14 15.51
CA SER A 441 -6.21 -0.07 15.94
C SER A 441 -5.24 0.12 14.77
N GLN A 442 -5.43 -0.62 13.66
CA GLN A 442 -4.60 -0.47 12.46
C GLN A 442 -4.75 0.92 11.81
N VAL A 443 -5.96 1.45 11.67
CA VAL A 443 -6.24 2.74 11.02
C VAL A 443 -5.89 3.94 11.93
N ILE A 444 -6.18 3.86 13.23
CA ILE A 444 -5.79 4.89 14.22
C ILE A 444 -4.26 4.95 14.34
N SER A 445 -3.55 3.81 14.28
CA SER A 445 -2.08 3.78 14.24
C SER A 445 -1.51 4.59 13.08
N LEU A 446 -2.12 4.49 11.89
CA LEU A 446 -1.77 5.30 10.71
C LEU A 446 -2.10 6.78 10.91
N ARG A 447 -3.29 7.13 11.44
CA ARG A 447 -3.65 8.53 11.77
C ARG A 447 -2.66 9.17 12.75
N VAL A 448 -2.32 8.48 13.84
CA VAL A 448 -1.36 8.98 14.84
C VAL A 448 0.03 9.15 14.23
N ARG A 449 0.46 8.25 13.33
CA ARG A 449 1.71 8.41 12.56
C ARG A 449 1.65 9.62 11.62
N TRP A 450 0.54 9.81 10.89
CA TRP A 450 0.31 10.97 10.03
C TRP A 450 0.43 12.28 10.81
N SER A 451 -0.32 12.45 11.90
CA SER A 451 -0.29 13.69 12.69
C SER A 451 1.09 13.98 13.30
N ARG A 452 1.84 12.93 13.70
CA ARG A 452 3.24 13.08 14.15
C ARG A 452 4.20 13.46 13.01
N MET A 453 3.96 13.00 11.78
CA MET A 453 4.72 13.40 10.60
C MET A 453 4.40 14.85 10.19
N ILE A 454 3.15 15.31 10.27
CA ILE A 454 2.82 16.72 10.03
C ILE A 454 3.54 17.62 11.05
N ALA A 455 3.62 17.19 12.31
CA ALA A 455 4.34 17.92 13.35
C ALA A 455 5.86 18.08 13.10
N THR A 456 6.48 17.34 12.17
CA THR A 456 7.88 17.58 11.75
C THR A 456 8.00 18.67 10.68
N GLY A 457 6.89 19.17 10.13
CA GLY A 457 6.86 20.18 9.07
C GLY A 457 7.09 19.65 7.65
N LEU A 458 7.19 18.32 7.47
CA LEU A 458 7.58 17.65 6.22
C LEU A 458 6.78 18.06 4.97
N LEU A 459 5.46 18.25 5.11
CA LEU A 459 4.57 18.59 3.99
C LEU A 459 4.51 20.11 3.70
N GLY A 460 5.15 20.94 4.54
CA GLY A 460 5.11 22.39 4.46
C GLY A 460 3.75 23.01 4.84
N SER A 461 3.75 24.32 5.08
CA SER A 461 2.55 25.08 5.52
C SER A 461 1.41 25.14 4.48
N GLY A 462 1.61 24.60 3.27
CA GLY A 462 0.68 24.72 2.14
C GLY A 462 -0.32 23.56 1.96
N SER A 463 -0.10 22.39 2.58
CA SER A 463 -0.91 21.18 2.31
C SER A 463 -2.42 21.35 2.58
N SER A 464 -2.77 22.18 3.57
CA SER A 464 -4.15 22.51 3.94
C SER A 464 -4.97 23.25 2.84
N ARG A 465 -4.32 23.91 1.87
CA ARG A 465 -5.00 24.76 0.87
C ARG A 465 -5.79 24.01 -0.21
N GLY A 466 -5.81 22.67 -0.18
CA GLY A 466 -6.48 21.82 -1.18
C GLY A 466 -8.01 21.66 -1.03
N ARG A 467 -8.62 22.12 0.07
CA ARG A 467 -10.08 21.98 0.34
C ARG A 467 -10.93 22.98 -0.47
N GLY A 468 -10.93 22.86 -1.80
CA GLY A 468 -11.82 23.61 -2.70
C GLY A 468 -13.10 22.82 -3.03
N ASN A 469 -14.27 23.46 -2.83
CA ASN A 469 -15.59 23.06 -3.37
C ASN A 469 -16.13 21.65 -3.09
N VAL A 470 -15.77 21.00 -1.97
CA VAL A 470 -16.65 19.98 -1.37
C VAL A 470 -17.60 20.71 -0.42
N ALA A 471 -18.90 20.39 -0.49
CA ALA A 471 -19.97 21.13 0.20
C ALA A 471 -19.69 21.27 1.70
N GLN A 472 -19.45 22.50 2.15
CA GLN A 472 -19.19 22.80 3.55
C GLN A 472 -20.50 22.87 4.32
N THR A 473 -20.74 21.91 5.21
CA THR A 473 -21.41 22.26 6.47
C THR A 473 -20.51 23.26 7.22
N PRO A 474 -21.07 24.27 7.91
CA PRO A 474 -20.25 25.22 8.66
C PRO A 474 -19.40 24.46 9.69
N PRO A 475 -18.13 24.84 9.93
CA PRO A 475 -17.39 24.28 11.05
C PRO A 475 -18.17 24.59 12.34
N PRO A 476 -18.28 23.64 13.28
CA PRO A 476 -18.81 23.95 14.60
C PRO A 476 -17.99 25.11 15.18
N GLN A 477 -18.69 26.12 15.70
CA GLN A 477 -18.08 27.38 16.16
C GLN A 477 -16.83 27.11 17.00
N ASN A 478 -15.74 27.80 16.67
CA ASN A 478 -14.42 27.71 17.30
C ASN A 478 -14.49 27.26 18.77
N LEU A 479 -14.25 25.98 19.03
CA LEU A 479 -13.88 25.51 20.36
C LEU A 479 -12.66 26.36 20.78
N PRO A 480 -12.72 27.08 21.91
CA PRO A 480 -11.69 28.04 22.27
C PRO A 480 -10.35 27.32 22.35
N GLY A 481 -9.39 27.80 21.56
CA GLY A 481 -8.16 27.07 21.23
C GLY A 481 -7.51 26.46 22.47
N ARG A 482 -7.49 25.12 22.54
CA ARG A 482 -6.85 24.42 23.66
C ARG A 482 -5.38 24.77 23.68
N SER A 483 -4.99 25.54 24.70
CA SER A 483 -3.60 25.87 24.99
C SER A 483 -2.70 24.64 24.89
N SER A 484 -1.48 24.83 24.39
CA SER A 484 -0.43 23.80 24.32
C SER A 484 -0.15 23.13 25.67
N SER A 485 -0.51 23.77 26.79
CA SER A 485 -0.50 23.17 28.13
C SER A 485 -1.45 21.98 28.29
N VAL A 486 -2.62 21.99 27.65
CA VAL A 486 -3.59 20.86 27.69
C VAL A 486 -3.12 19.72 26.80
N MET A 487 -2.54 20.03 25.64
CA MET A 487 -1.93 19.04 24.73
C MET A 487 -0.77 18.30 25.41
N SER A 488 0.06 19.06 26.14
CA SER A 488 1.18 18.52 26.94
C SER A 488 0.71 17.59 28.06
N SER A 489 -0.43 17.88 28.70
CA SER A 489 -1.00 17.02 29.74
C SER A 489 -1.56 15.69 29.23
N LEU A 490 -1.93 15.62 27.95
CA LEU A 490 -2.35 14.38 27.26
C LEU A 490 -1.18 13.62 26.61
N GLY A 491 0.05 14.17 26.65
CA GLY A 491 1.24 13.54 26.06
C GLY A 491 1.24 13.47 24.53
N LEU A 492 0.41 14.27 23.84
CA LEU A 492 0.30 14.29 22.38
C LEU A 492 0.99 15.53 21.79
N PRO A 493 1.80 15.38 20.71
CA PRO A 493 2.40 16.52 20.00
C PRO A 493 1.47 17.18 18.97
N PHE A 494 0.20 16.76 18.90
CA PHE A 494 -0.81 17.25 17.95
C PHE A 494 -2.19 17.24 18.63
N ASP A 495 -3.14 18.04 18.11
CA ASP A 495 -4.54 17.99 18.56
C ASP A 495 -5.29 16.89 17.79
N PRO A 496 -5.86 15.87 18.46
CA PRO A 496 -6.63 14.85 17.76
C PRO A 496 -7.93 15.38 17.14
N TYR A 497 -8.49 16.50 17.61
CA TYR A 497 -9.74 17.07 17.08
C TYR A 497 -9.53 17.95 15.84
N ASP A 498 -8.31 18.41 15.59
CA ASP A 498 -8.00 19.21 14.40
C ASP A 498 -7.89 18.30 13.16
N TYR A 499 -8.82 18.48 12.22
CA TYR A 499 -8.83 17.81 10.92
C TYR A 499 -8.15 18.63 9.80
N THR A 500 -7.72 19.86 10.07
CA THR A 500 -7.00 20.73 9.12
C THR A 500 -5.69 20.11 8.59
N PRO A 501 -4.87 19.40 9.39
CA PRO A 501 -3.64 18.75 8.93
C PRO A 501 -3.85 17.33 8.35
N LEU A 502 -5.07 16.81 8.35
CA LEU A 502 -5.40 15.49 7.79
C LEU A 502 -5.49 15.57 6.25
N PRO A 503 -5.27 14.46 5.52
CA PRO A 503 -5.30 14.47 4.06
C PRO A 503 -6.66 14.96 3.54
N ALA A 504 -6.66 15.69 2.42
CA ALA A 504 -7.88 16.20 1.81
C ALA A 504 -8.73 15.08 1.18
N ARG A 505 -8.07 14.02 0.70
CA ARG A 505 -8.68 12.81 0.13
C ARG A 505 -7.79 11.60 0.44
N VAL A 506 -8.39 10.43 0.61
CA VAL A 506 -7.64 9.16 0.77
C VAL A 506 -7.88 8.27 -0.45
N LEU A 507 -6.81 7.97 -1.19
CA LEU A 507 -6.81 7.05 -2.33
C LEU A 507 -6.49 5.65 -1.82
N ALA A 508 -7.53 4.85 -1.59
CA ALA A 508 -7.42 3.54 -0.97
C ALA A 508 -7.31 2.43 -2.05
N THR A 509 -6.42 1.46 -1.84
CA THR A 509 -6.18 0.34 -2.78
C THR A 509 -5.87 -0.95 -2.02
N GLY A 510 -6.05 -2.09 -2.69
CA GLY A 510 -5.76 -3.43 -2.14
C GLY A 510 -6.94 -4.02 -1.34
N ALA A 511 -6.92 -5.33 -1.12
CA ALA A 511 -8.15 -6.10 -0.93
C ALA A 511 -8.97 -5.76 0.33
N ALA A 512 -8.37 -5.22 1.39
CA ALA A 512 -9.16 -4.79 2.55
C ALA A 512 -10.13 -3.64 2.17
N THR A 513 -9.82 -2.85 1.15
CA THR A 513 -10.71 -1.78 0.64
C THR A 513 -11.85 -2.28 -0.23
N ASN A 514 -11.86 -3.57 -0.60
CA ASN A 514 -13.02 -4.21 -1.23
C ASN A 514 -14.19 -4.37 -0.23
N PHE A 515 -13.93 -4.27 1.08
CA PHE A 515 -14.94 -4.28 2.15
C PHE A 515 -15.48 -2.87 2.39
N PRO A 516 -16.80 -2.62 2.22
CA PRO A 516 -17.40 -1.31 2.48
C PRO A 516 -17.12 -0.80 3.90
N SER A 517 -17.15 -1.68 4.91
CA SER A 517 -16.91 -1.29 6.30
C SER A 517 -15.51 -0.74 6.57
N VAL A 518 -14.49 -1.23 5.83
CA VAL A 518 -13.11 -0.76 5.94
C VAL A 518 -12.94 0.59 5.26
N ALA A 519 -13.55 0.78 4.08
CA ALA A 519 -13.52 2.06 3.38
C ALA A 519 -14.19 3.17 4.21
N ASN A 520 -15.36 2.90 4.79
CA ASN A 520 -16.04 3.84 5.69
C ASN A 520 -15.19 4.15 6.93
N LEU A 521 -14.64 3.13 7.60
CA LEU A 521 -13.78 3.33 8.77
C LEU A 521 -12.55 4.22 8.49
N VAL A 522 -11.95 4.12 7.30
CA VAL A 522 -10.87 5.01 6.88
C VAL A 522 -11.37 6.45 6.72
N GLY A 523 -12.55 6.64 6.13
CA GLY A 523 -13.20 7.95 6.02
C GLY A 523 -13.51 8.59 7.38
N ASP A 524 -14.14 7.84 8.28
CA ASP A 524 -14.48 8.24 9.65
C ASP A 524 -13.22 8.63 10.45
N VAL A 525 -12.16 7.82 10.38
CA VAL A 525 -10.95 8.07 11.17
C VAL A 525 -10.18 9.27 10.61
N PHE A 526 -10.13 9.50 9.30
CA PHE A 526 -9.35 10.61 8.73
C PHE A 526 -10.15 11.90 8.44
N ASN A 527 -11.48 11.89 8.55
CA ASN A 527 -12.38 12.98 8.11
C ASN A 527 -12.06 13.43 6.67
N ALA A 528 -11.93 12.44 5.78
CA ALA A 528 -11.60 12.62 4.37
C ALA A 528 -12.40 11.65 3.49
N PRO A 529 -12.92 12.07 2.33
CA PRO A 529 -13.56 11.18 1.37
C PRO A 529 -12.55 10.14 0.86
N VAL A 530 -13.03 8.90 0.73
CA VAL A 530 -12.23 7.75 0.29
C VAL A 530 -12.55 7.41 -1.15
N PHE A 531 -11.51 7.31 -1.97
CA PHE A 531 -11.59 6.96 -3.38
C PHE A 531 -10.85 5.65 -3.63
N VAL A 532 -11.50 4.71 -4.30
CA VAL A 532 -10.90 3.46 -4.78
C VAL A 532 -10.87 3.52 -6.31
N PRO A 533 -9.76 3.14 -6.97
CA PRO A 533 -9.68 3.20 -8.43
C PRO A 533 -10.66 2.21 -9.10
N THR A 534 -11.36 2.67 -10.14
CA THR A 534 -12.49 1.99 -10.81
C THR A 534 -12.16 0.57 -11.22
N THR A 535 -10.95 0.33 -11.77
CA THR A 535 -10.54 -1.01 -12.19
C THR A 535 -10.38 -2.01 -11.03
N GLN A 536 -10.38 -1.55 -9.77
CA GLN A 536 -10.44 -2.41 -8.59
C GLN A 536 -11.88 -2.61 -8.13
N VAL A 537 -12.69 -1.54 -8.12
CA VAL A 537 -14.13 -1.62 -7.79
C VAL A 537 -14.81 -2.64 -8.69
N ASP A 538 -14.71 -2.48 -10.01
CA ASP A 538 -15.29 -3.41 -10.99
C ASP A 538 -14.73 -4.83 -10.86
N SER A 539 -13.44 -4.96 -10.54
CA SER A 539 -12.80 -6.27 -10.36
C SER A 539 -13.34 -7.01 -9.13
N ALA A 540 -13.59 -6.29 -8.03
CA ALA A 540 -14.20 -6.84 -6.82
C ALA A 540 -15.66 -7.25 -7.01
N GLN A 541 -16.39 -6.62 -7.94
CA GLN A 541 -17.75 -7.03 -8.35
C GLN A 541 -17.75 -8.37 -9.11
N VAL A 542 -16.67 -8.71 -9.82
CA VAL A 542 -16.56 -9.98 -10.56
C VAL A 542 -16.14 -11.13 -9.63
N VAL A 543 -15.07 -10.95 -8.85
CA VAL A 543 -14.65 -11.88 -7.79
C VAL A 543 -14.06 -11.07 -6.63
N PRO A 544 -14.55 -11.24 -5.40
CA PRO A 544 -13.88 -10.73 -4.21
C PRO A 544 -12.51 -11.39 -4.01
N HIS A 545 -11.47 -10.75 -4.52
CA HIS A 545 -10.09 -11.26 -4.46
C HIS A 545 -9.28 -10.62 -3.32
N ARG A 546 -8.17 -11.28 -2.98
CA ARG A 546 -7.38 -10.98 -1.77
C ARG A 546 -6.02 -10.33 -2.00
N ASN A 547 -5.35 -10.59 -3.13
CA ASN A 547 -4.04 -10.02 -3.49
C ASN A 547 -3.89 -9.78 -5.01
N ALA A 548 -4.53 -10.62 -5.83
CA ALA A 548 -4.51 -10.53 -7.28
C ALA A 548 -5.85 -10.03 -7.84
N PRO A 549 -5.87 -9.05 -8.77
CA PRO A 549 -7.11 -8.65 -9.43
C PRO A 549 -7.71 -9.82 -10.24
N ALA A 550 -9.03 -9.79 -10.46
CA ALA A 550 -9.69 -10.79 -11.30
C ALA A 550 -9.10 -10.81 -12.72
N SER A 551 -9.17 -11.96 -13.39
CA SER A 551 -8.60 -12.12 -14.74
C SER A 551 -9.12 -11.04 -15.71
N GLY A 552 -8.21 -10.43 -16.47
CA GLY A 552 -8.51 -9.32 -17.38
C GLY A 552 -8.54 -7.91 -16.76
N PHE A 553 -8.26 -7.77 -15.45
CA PHE A 553 -8.10 -6.48 -14.76
C PHE A 553 -6.61 -6.22 -14.42
N PRO A 554 -6.10 -4.99 -14.58
CA PRO A 554 -4.67 -4.70 -14.47
C PRO A 554 -4.17 -4.66 -13.02
N GLY A 555 -2.93 -5.10 -12.80
CA GLY A 555 -2.19 -4.84 -11.56
C GLY A 555 -1.84 -3.36 -11.44
N ARG A 556 -1.89 -2.79 -10.22
CA ARG A 556 -1.62 -1.36 -10.01
C ARG A 556 -0.15 -1.00 -10.25
N ALA A 557 0.77 -1.84 -9.79
CA ALA A 557 2.19 -1.61 -9.99
C ALA A 557 2.58 -1.83 -11.47
N ALA A 558 1.91 -2.76 -12.18
CA ALA A 558 2.03 -2.93 -13.62
C ALA A 558 1.55 -1.67 -14.36
N LEU A 559 0.37 -1.16 -14.03
CA LEU A 559 -0.19 0.06 -14.64
C LEU A 559 0.72 1.28 -14.41
N GLY A 560 1.24 1.45 -13.20
CA GLY A 560 2.24 2.47 -12.89
C GLY A 560 3.51 2.35 -13.73
N GLY A 561 4.02 1.13 -13.93
CA GLY A 561 5.17 0.86 -14.79
C GLY A 561 4.90 1.24 -16.26
N ALA A 562 3.70 0.98 -16.75
CA ALA A 562 3.27 1.37 -18.09
C ALA A 562 3.16 2.91 -18.24
N TYR A 563 2.69 3.61 -17.20
CA TYR A 563 2.61 5.07 -17.18
C TYR A 563 4.01 5.71 -17.18
N ILE A 564 4.98 5.18 -16.41
CA ILE A 564 6.38 5.60 -16.47
C ILE A 564 6.92 5.42 -17.89
N ALA A 565 6.71 4.25 -18.50
CA ALA A 565 7.16 3.96 -19.86
C ALA A 565 6.61 4.98 -20.89
N ARG A 566 5.31 5.31 -20.79
CA ARG A 566 4.64 6.32 -21.62
C ARG A 566 5.22 7.72 -21.41
N TRP A 567 5.54 8.10 -20.18
CA TRP A 567 6.13 9.41 -19.86
C TRP A 567 7.55 9.54 -20.39
N VAL A 568 8.42 8.54 -20.15
CA VAL A 568 9.82 8.51 -20.64
C VAL A 568 9.86 8.61 -22.17
N TRP A 569 9.02 7.84 -22.87
CA TRP A 569 8.91 7.92 -24.33
C TRP A 569 8.44 9.29 -24.84
N GLY A 570 7.50 9.92 -24.13
CA GLY A 570 7.00 11.26 -24.44
C GLY A 570 8.09 12.33 -24.37
N LYS A 571 8.93 12.30 -23.34
CA LYS A 571 10.06 13.23 -23.15
C LYS A 571 11.10 13.14 -24.27
N GLU A 572 11.45 11.92 -24.66
CA GLU A 572 12.48 11.67 -25.68
C GLU A 572 12.01 12.08 -27.09
N ARG A 573 10.73 11.84 -27.44
CA ARG A 573 10.15 12.41 -28.67
C ARG A 573 10.05 13.94 -28.64
N GLY A 574 9.71 14.55 -27.50
CA GLY A 574 9.70 16.01 -27.33
C GLY A 574 11.07 16.70 -27.43
N SER A 575 12.15 15.91 -27.37
CA SER A 575 13.54 16.38 -27.46
C SER A 575 14.10 16.36 -28.89
N SER A 576 13.44 15.68 -29.83
CA SER A 576 13.88 15.57 -31.23
C SER A 576 13.60 16.87 -32.04
N PRO A 577 14.56 17.37 -32.84
CA PRO A 577 14.37 18.59 -33.63
C PRO A 577 13.37 18.34 -34.77
N GLY A 578 12.17 18.89 -34.64
CA GLY A 578 11.07 18.75 -35.62
C GLY A 578 9.81 18.09 -35.06
N GLY A 579 9.83 17.56 -33.84
CA GLY A 579 8.61 17.11 -33.15
C GLY A 579 7.69 18.29 -32.83
N SER A 580 6.38 18.14 -33.04
CA SER A 580 5.39 19.12 -32.60
C SER A 580 5.51 19.36 -31.10
N GLY A 581 5.54 20.63 -30.67
CA GLY A 581 5.99 21.06 -29.33
C GLY A 581 5.11 20.68 -28.13
N ALA A 582 4.37 19.58 -28.18
CA ALA A 582 3.39 19.14 -27.18
C ALA A 582 3.98 18.51 -25.91
N GLY A 583 5.32 18.39 -25.82
CA GLY A 583 6.05 17.69 -24.75
C GLY A 583 7.27 18.43 -24.18
N ARG A 584 7.49 19.71 -24.51
CA ARG A 584 8.51 20.53 -23.82
C ARG A 584 7.88 21.31 -22.65
N GLY A 585 8.24 20.96 -21.42
CA GLY A 585 8.05 21.82 -20.23
C GLY A 585 6.65 21.89 -19.63
N LEU A 586 5.87 20.79 -19.64
CA LEU A 586 4.48 20.76 -19.14
C LEU A 586 4.31 19.93 -17.84
N GLY A 587 4.89 20.42 -16.75
CA GLY A 587 4.66 19.90 -15.40
C GLY A 587 5.36 18.58 -15.07
N GLY A 588 5.19 18.13 -13.83
CA GLY A 588 5.79 16.88 -13.36
C GLY A 588 5.05 15.64 -13.90
N PHE A 589 5.57 14.45 -13.60
CA PHE A 589 4.99 13.17 -14.04
C PHE A 589 3.47 13.10 -13.81
N GLU A 590 3.00 13.41 -12.60
CA GLU A 590 1.59 13.33 -12.24
C GLU A 590 0.72 14.34 -13.00
N ASP A 591 1.27 15.52 -13.31
CA ASP A 591 0.56 16.57 -14.04
C ASP A 591 0.40 16.20 -15.52
N GLU A 592 1.43 15.61 -16.13
CA GLU A 592 1.38 15.11 -17.50
C GLU A 592 0.42 13.92 -17.63
N MET A 593 0.42 12.98 -16.67
CA MET A 593 -0.54 11.86 -16.68
C MET A 593 -1.98 12.36 -16.53
N ARG A 594 -2.26 13.24 -15.56
CA ARG A 594 -3.59 13.87 -15.40
C ARG A 594 -4.01 14.65 -16.65
N ARG A 595 -3.08 15.33 -17.34
CA ARG A 595 -3.34 16.01 -18.62
C ARG A 595 -3.71 15.04 -19.75
N LEU A 596 -3.03 13.89 -19.87
CA LEU A 596 -3.36 12.87 -20.87
C LEU A 596 -4.74 12.26 -20.60
N LEU A 597 -5.04 11.92 -19.35
CA LEU A 597 -6.34 11.39 -18.92
C LEU A 597 -7.47 12.39 -19.19
N GLY A 598 -7.29 13.67 -18.84
CA GLY A 598 -8.26 14.73 -19.14
C GLY A 598 -8.47 14.98 -20.64
N LYS A 599 -7.42 14.92 -21.47
CA LYS A 599 -7.56 14.96 -22.94
C LYS A 599 -8.37 13.78 -23.46
N ARG A 600 -8.13 12.57 -22.94
CA ARG A 600 -8.86 11.35 -23.29
C ARG A 600 -10.33 11.44 -22.85
N TRP A 601 -10.62 11.98 -21.67
CA TRP A 601 -11.99 12.24 -21.19
C TRP A 601 -12.77 13.15 -22.15
N VAL A 602 -12.18 14.27 -22.57
CA VAL A 602 -12.79 15.17 -23.56
C VAL A 602 -12.97 14.48 -24.92
N ALA A 603 -11.92 13.79 -25.42
CA ALA A 603 -11.95 13.14 -26.73
C ALA A 603 -12.94 11.95 -26.83
N THR A 604 -13.26 11.31 -25.70
CA THR A 604 -14.21 10.20 -25.61
C THR A 604 -15.62 10.64 -25.22
N GLY A 605 -15.86 11.94 -24.99
CA GLY A 605 -17.18 12.45 -24.62
C GLY A 605 -17.60 12.09 -23.20
N ALA A 606 -16.70 12.22 -22.22
CA ALA A 606 -16.91 11.94 -20.80
C ALA A 606 -17.23 10.46 -20.47
N LEU A 607 -16.72 9.52 -21.28
CA LEU A 607 -16.75 8.09 -20.92
C LEU A 607 -15.70 7.78 -19.82
N PRO A 608 -15.97 6.88 -18.86
CA PRO A 608 -14.96 6.38 -17.92
C PRO A 608 -13.79 5.66 -18.61
N LEU A 609 -12.66 5.50 -17.91
CA LEU A 609 -11.55 4.63 -18.34
C LEU A 609 -11.99 3.16 -18.42
N ARG A 610 -11.40 2.39 -19.34
CA ARG A 610 -11.62 0.94 -19.38
C ARG A 610 -11.05 0.27 -18.13
N THR A 611 -11.90 -0.51 -17.47
CA THR A 611 -11.53 -1.26 -16.26
C THR A 611 -11.02 -2.66 -16.56
N ASN A 612 -11.46 -3.28 -17.66
CA ASN A 612 -11.03 -4.60 -18.13
C ASN A 612 -10.75 -4.64 -19.64
N VAL A 613 -9.99 -5.64 -20.08
CA VAL A 613 -9.59 -5.83 -21.50
C VAL A 613 -10.79 -6.13 -22.41
N ASN A 614 -11.80 -6.84 -21.88
CA ASN A 614 -13.02 -7.21 -22.61
C ASN A 614 -14.13 -6.13 -22.55
N GLY A 615 -13.83 -4.95 -22.00
CA GLY A 615 -14.78 -3.85 -21.87
C GLY A 615 -15.15 -3.21 -23.20
N ALA A 616 -16.34 -2.63 -23.29
CA ALA A 616 -16.81 -1.96 -24.50
C ALA A 616 -15.84 -0.85 -24.94
N SER A 617 -15.29 -0.98 -26.14
CA SER A 617 -14.31 -0.05 -26.69
C SER A 617 -14.98 1.28 -27.09
N PRO A 618 -14.55 2.45 -26.57
CA PRO A 618 -14.96 3.73 -27.13
C PRO A 618 -14.56 3.81 -28.61
N ALA A 619 -15.55 3.90 -29.49
CA ALA A 619 -15.30 4.13 -30.90
C ALA A 619 -14.85 5.60 -31.08
N VAL A 620 -13.55 5.81 -31.27
CA VAL A 620 -12.99 7.13 -31.61
C VAL A 620 -13.60 7.58 -32.92
N GLY A 621 -14.32 8.71 -32.89
CA GLY A 621 -15.20 9.13 -33.98
C GLY A 621 -14.45 9.53 -35.26
N GLY A 622 -14.65 8.75 -36.33
CA GLY A 622 -14.44 9.19 -37.71
C GLY A 622 -15.78 9.50 -38.37
N SER A 623 -15.94 10.69 -38.94
CA SER A 623 -17.17 11.11 -39.63
C SER A 623 -17.31 10.42 -41.00
N GLY A 624 -18.45 9.75 -41.25
CA GLY A 624 -18.65 9.02 -42.51
C GLY A 624 -19.97 8.26 -42.66
N SER A 625 -21.10 8.99 -42.65
CA SER A 625 -22.42 8.66 -43.23
C SER A 625 -22.85 7.18 -43.46
N THR A 626 -23.91 6.80 -42.74
CA THR A 626 -25.12 6.04 -43.22
C THR A 626 -25.00 4.60 -43.75
N GLY A 627 -25.66 3.67 -43.05
CA GLY A 627 -26.15 2.39 -43.58
C GLY A 627 -26.67 1.48 -42.46
N GLY A 628 -27.96 1.13 -42.44
CA GLY A 628 -28.64 0.42 -41.34
C GLY A 628 -28.00 -0.92 -40.90
N GLY A 629 -28.38 -1.54 -39.78
CA GLY A 629 -29.53 -1.36 -38.90
C GLY A 629 -29.79 -2.71 -38.21
N GLY A 630 -30.28 -2.74 -36.95
CA GLY A 630 -30.47 -4.03 -36.26
C GLY A 630 -30.42 -4.04 -34.73
N SER A 631 -31.02 -3.05 -34.05
CA SER A 631 -31.53 -3.28 -32.70
C SER A 631 -32.90 -4.00 -32.81
N GLY A 632 -33.35 -4.81 -31.86
CA GLY A 632 -32.74 -5.32 -30.63
C GLY A 632 -33.79 -6.19 -29.92
N ALA A 633 -33.41 -7.36 -29.41
CA ALA A 633 -34.36 -8.27 -28.78
C ALA A 633 -34.57 -7.91 -27.30
N ASN A 634 -35.78 -7.45 -26.97
CA ASN A 634 -36.22 -7.13 -25.62
C ASN A 634 -37.29 -8.14 -25.18
N SER A 635 -37.14 -8.76 -24.01
CA SER A 635 -38.12 -9.60 -23.27
C SER A 635 -37.45 -9.98 -21.94
N GLY A 636 -37.77 -9.43 -20.77
CA GLY A 636 -39.06 -9.43 -20.04
C GLY A 636 -38.93 -10.39 -18.83
N ALA A 637 -39.65 -10.31 -17.70
CA ALA A 637 -40.60 -9.34 -17.14
C ALA A 637 -40.89 -9.76 -15.66
N SER A 638 -41.42 -8.98 -14.70
CA SER A 638 -41.53 -7.52 -14.44
C SER A 638 -42.23 -7.33 -13.06
N THR A 639 -41.88 -6.30 -12.27
CA THR A 639 -42.78 -5.78 -11.19
C THR A 639 -42.94 -4.26 -11.23
N PRO A 640 -44.11 -3.69 -10.82
CA PRO A 640 -44.57 -2.39 -11.33
C PRO A 640 -44.87 -1.33 -10.24
N TYR A 641 -45.39 -0.18 -10.70
CA TYR A 641 -45.69 1.08 -9.98
C TYR A 641 -44.43 1.91 -9.62
N GLY A 642 -44.21 3.12 -10.12
CA GLY A 642 -45.12 4.13 -10.72
C GLY A 642 -45.54 5.14 -9.64
N HIS A 643 -45.41 6.46 -9.77
CA HIS A 643 -45.20 7.31 -10.94
C HIS A 643 -44.35 8.57 -10.61
N GLY A 644 -43.67 9.14 -11.61
CA GLY A 644 -43.26 10.57 -11.60
C GLY A 644 -44.46 11.50 -11.85
N PRO A 645 -44.28 12.84 -11.94
CA PRO A 645 -43.48 13.48 -13.02
C PRO A 645 -42.54 14.57 -12.46
N SER A 646 -41.78 15.36 -13.21
CA SER A 646 -41.10 15.32 -14.51
C SER A 646 -40.58 16.76 -14.72
N ARG A 647 -39.44 16.90 -15.37
CA ARG A 647 -38.78 18.19 -15.68
C ARG A 647 -39.69 19.15 -16.47
N SER A 648 -39.45 20.45 -16.29
CA SER A 648 -39.23 21.36 -17.42
C SER A 648 -38.22 22.44 -17.02
N GLY A 649 -37.43 22.93 -17.96
CA GLY A 649 -36.52 24.06 -17.74
C GLY A 649 -36.65 25.06 -18.88
N LEU A 650 -36.31 26.33 -18.60
CA LEU A 650 -36.01 27.41 -19.56
C LEU A 650 -35.73 28.69 -18.75
N GLY A 651 -34.91 29.60 -19.30
CA GLY A 651 -34.84 31.00 -18.81
C GLY A 651 -33.49 31.41 -18.24
N SER A 652 -32.72 32.16 -19.02
CA SER A 652 -31.55 32.91 -18.58
C SER A 652 -31.92 34.36 -18.26
N THR A 653 -31.67 34.83 -17.03
CA THR A 653 -31.61 36.26 -16.67
C THR A 653 -30.53 36.50 -15.61
N VAL A 654 -30.06 37.74 -15.50
CA VAL A 654 -28.79 38.14 -14.86
C VAL A 654 -29.00 39.39 -13.99
N PHE A 655 -28.37 39.42 -12.81
CA PHE A 655 -28.39 40.47 -11.76
C PHE A 655 -29.81 40.75 -11.16
N VAL A 656 -30.01 41.09 -9.89
CA VAL A 656 -29.40 42.11 -9.00
C VAL A 656 -29.71 41.71 -7.53
N GLU A 657 -28.93 42.22 -6.56
CA GLU A 657 -29.20 42.13 -5.11
C GLU A 657 -30.40 43.01 -4.70
N GLU A 658 -31.24 42.57 -3.77
CA GLU A 658 -32.03 43.50 -2.96
C GLU A 658 -32.29 42.89 -1.57
N ASP A 659 -31.91 43.66 -0.54
CA ASP A 659 -32.11 43.35 0.88
C ASP A 659 -33.58 43.58 1.30
N GLU A 660 -34.07 42.80 2.26
CA GLU A 660 -35.24 43.16 3.07
C GLU A 660 -34.89 43.05 4.57
N ASP A 661 -34.40 44.16 5.13
CA ASP A 661 -34.51 44.47 6.55
C ASP A 661 -35.91 45.08 6.82
N GLU A 662 -36.57 44.70 7.92
CA GLU A 662 -37.18 45.60 8.93
C GLU A 662 -37.62 44.74 10.15
N VAL A 663 -37.11 44.93 11.38
CA VAL A 663 -37.43 45.98 12.40
C VAL A 663 -38.84 45.70 12.99
N GLU A 664 -39.02 45.37 14.28
CA GLU A 664 -39.01 46.16 15.55
C GLU A 664 -39.11 45.16 16.75
N GLU A 665 -38.87 45.44 18.05
CA GLU A 665 -38.24 46.51 18.83
C GLU A 665 -37.90 45.97 20.26
N MET A 666 -36.80 46.45 20.87
CA MET A 666 -36.73 47.13 22.19
C MET A 666 -37.50 46.56 23.42
N GLU A 667 -36.93 46.48 24.64
CA GLU A 667 -36.08 47.47 25.33
C GLU A 667 -35.04 46.88 26.32
N LYS A 668 -33.85 47.53 26.36
CA LYS A 668 -33.09 48.10 27.52
C LYS A 668 -33.02 47.35 28.88
N ASN A 669 -31.98 47.51 29.70
CA ASN A 669 -30.59 48.04 29.59
C ASN A 669 -29.85 47.61 30.88
N GLY A 670 -28.52 47.49 30.88
CA GLY A 670 -27.79 47.08 32.10
C GLY A 670 -26.27 47.07 32.06
N SER A 671 -25.65 48.08 31.45
CA SER A 671 -24.20 48.35 31.40
C SER A 671 -23.43 48.15 32.72
N GLY A 672 -22.18 47.64 32.68
CA GLY A 672 -21.24 47.84 33.79
C GLY A 672 -19.90 47.08 33.75
N ASN A 673 -18.79 47.80 33.56
CA ASN A 673 -17.40 47.40 33.81
C ASN A 673 -17.16 46.63 35.14
N GLY A 674 -16.12 45.77 35.19
CA GLY A 674 -15.57 45.30 36.47
C GLY A 674 -14.36 44.37 36.41
N VAL A 675 -13.15 44.93 36.45
CA VAL A 675 -11.91 44.17 36.74
C VAL A 675 -11.83 43.89 38.25
N VAL A 676 -11.82 42.63 38.68
CA VAL A 676 -11.21 42.19 39.95
C VAL A 676 -10.68 40.77 39.84
N SER A 677 -9.42 40.56 40.21
CA SER A 677 -8.87 39.28 40.67
C SER A 677 -8.57 39.41 42.16
N PRO A 678 -8.75 38.33 42.95
CA PRO A 678 -7.76 38.09 43.99
C PRO A 678 -7.33 36.62 44.11
N ASN A 679 -6.17 36.47 44.74
CA ASN A 679 -5.43 35.23 44.95
C ASN A 679 -5.56 34.73 46.40
N ALA A 680 -5.21 33.45 46.61
CA ALA A 680 -4.76 32.83 47.87
C ALA A 680 -5.75 32.51 49.01
N GLY A 681 -5.65 31.27 49.53
CA GLY A 681 -5.24 31.10 50.94
C GLY A 681 -5.95 30.05 51.81
N GLY A 682 -5.26 28.94 52.11
CA GLY A 682 -5.54 28.03 53.24
C GLY A 682 -6.57 26.91 52.97
N GLY A 683 -6.48 25.72 53.59
CA GLY A 683 -5.55 25.24 54.62
C GLY A 683 -6.28 24.31 55.62
N PHE A 684 -5.55 23.40 56.29
CA PHE A 684 -6.04 22.37 57.24
C PHE A 684 -6.87 21.21 56.62
N GLY A 685 -6.79 19.97 57.10
CA GLY A 685 -5.95 19.40 58.17
C GLY A 685 -6.17 17.87 58.30
N PHE A 686 -5.14 17.13 58.73
CA PHE A 686 -5.15 15.66 58.87
C PHE A 686 -6.07 15.15 60.00
N GLY A 687 -6.52 13.89 59.88
CA GLY A 687 -7.23 13.17 60.95
C GLY A 687 -7.34 11.66 60.65
N GLU A 688 -6.34 10.90 61.06
CA GLU A 688 -6.29 9.42 61.02
C GLU A 688 -6.55 8.87 62.44
N ILE A 689 -7.18 7.69 62.57
CA ILE A 689 -7.05 6.67 63.66
C ILE A 689 -8.22 5.66 63.61
N GLY A 690 -7.91 4.37 63.76
CA GLY A 690 -8.66 3.51 64.70
C GLY A 690 -9.44 2.29 64.16
N ASP A 691 -8.80 1.13 64.22
CA ASP A 691 -9.37 -0.23 64.11
C ASP A 691 -10.69 -0.49 64.89
N ASN A 692 -11.59 -1.31 64.32
CA ASN A 692 -11.71 -2.71 64.80
C ASN A 692 -12.56 -3.64 63.90
N ALA A 693 -12.29 -4.94 64.02
CA ALA A 693 -12.83 -6.00 63.15
C ALA A 693 -13.92 -6.86 63.84
N LEU A 694 -14.78 -7.51 63.05
CA LEU A 694 -15.50 -8.73 63.49
C LEU A 694 -15.83 -9.71 62.34
N ARG A 695 -14.90 -10.64 62.14
CA ARG A 695 -15.04 -12.08 61.79
C ARG A 695 -16.38 -12.60 61.21
N MET A 696 -16.27 -13.36 60.12
CA MET A 696 -16.62 -14.80 60.07
C MET A 696 -15.74 -15.51 59.01
N ARG A 697 -15.48 -16.81 59.19
CA ARG A 697 -14.40 -17.56 58.49
C ARG A 697 -14.87 -18.97 58.15
N THR A 698 -14.62 -19.41 56.92
CA THR A 698 -14.53 -20.85 56.60
C THR A 698 -13.43 -21.07 55.56
N GLN A 699 -12.34 -21.71 56.00
CA GLN A 699 -11.32 -22.32 55.15
C GLN A 699 -11.50 -23.83 55.22
N THR A 700 -11.28 -24.52 54.10
CA THR A 700 -10.70 -25.87 54.12
C THR A 700 -9.61 -25.94 53.06
N SER A 701 -8.42 -26.31 53.49
CA SER A 701 -7.18 -26.37 52.72
C SER A 701 -6.72 -27.81 52.52
N SER A 702 -5.98 -28.07 51.45
CA SER A 702 -5.01 -29.17 51.41
C SER A 702 -3.77 -28.74 50.62
N THR A 703 -2.61 -29.26 51.01
CA THR A 703 -1.30 -28.61 50.83
C THR A 703 -0.35 -29.38 49.91
N VAL A 704 0.64 -28.63 49.41
CA VAL A 704 1.90 -29.00 48.74
C VAL A 704 2.44 -30.43 48.90
N ASP A 705 3.09 -30.92 47.84
CA ASP A 705 4.47 -31.40 47.97
C ASP A 705 5.28 -31.19 46.66
N SER A 706 6.62 -31.19 46.75
CA SER A 706 7.52 -30.80 45.64
C SER A 706 8.40 -31.91 45.09
N GLY A 707 8.61 -31.90 43.77
CA GLY A 707 9.84 -32.38 43.14
C GLY A 707 9.75 -33.65 42.27
N THR A 708 10.04 -33.50 40.98
CA THR A 708 10.96 -34.36 40.21
C THR A 708 11.16 -33.81 38.79
N SER A 709 12.39 -33.89 38.28
CA SER A 709 12.72 -33.53 36.89
C SER A 709 12.20 -34.59 35.93
N GLY A 710 11.47 -34.20 34.89
CA GLY A 710 10.96 -35.12 33.87
C GLY A 710 10.63 -34.44 32.56
N SER A 711 11.51 -34.58 31.56
CA SER A 711 11.28 -34.12 30.20
C SER A 711 10.03 -34.79 29.62
N SER A 712 9.03 -34.00 29.21
CA SER A 712 7.91 -34.51 28.42
C SER A 712 7.46 -33.48 27.38
N SER A 713 7.46 -33.93 26.13
CA SER A 713 7.06 -33.17 24.96
C SER A 713 5.54 -32.98 24.90
N LEU A 714 5.08 -31.73 24.95
CA LEU A 714 3.69 -31.39 24.58
C LEU A 714 3.59 -31.18 23.07
N ALA A 715 3.26 -32.25 22.35
CA ALA A 715 2.72 -32.17 21.00
C ALA A 715 1.21 -31.94 21.09
N LEU A 716 0.73 -30.78 20.63
CA LEU A 716 -0.68 -30.43 20.31
C LEU A 716 -0.69 -28.95 19.85
N GLY A 717 -1.08 -28.58 18.64
CA GLY A 717 -1.42 -29.39 17.47
C GLY A 717 -1.64 -28.48 16.24
N GLY A 718 -1.72 -29.08 15.04
CA GLY A 718 -2.21 -28.44 13.80
C GLY A 718 -1.61 -27.09 13.41
N GLY A 719 -0.58 -27.08 12.55
CA GLY A 719 -0.06 -25.85 11.95
C GLY A 719 -1.14 -25.08 11.19
N SER A 720 -1.24 -23.77 11.45
CA SER A 720 -2.23 -22.89 10.81
C SER A 720 -1.99 -22.78 9.30
N THR A 721 -2.99 -23.14 8.49
CA THR A 721 -2.99 -22.95 7.03
C THR A 721 -3.38 -21.50 6.69
N ALA A 722 -2.54 -20.55 7.09
CA ALA A 722 -2.68 -19.13 6.72
C ALA A 722 -2.14 -18.87 5.30
N PHE A 723 -2.71 -19.57 4.30
CA PHE A 723 -2.28 -19.48 2.90
C PHE A 723 -3.44 -19.23 1.93
N THR A 724 -3.07 -18.83 0.72
CA THR A 724 -3.80 -18.17 -0.37
C THR A 724 -4.95 -18.96 -1.02
N THR A 725 -5.84 -19.59 -0.25
CA THR A 725 -7.06 -20.19 -0.81
C THR A 725 -8.13 -19.14 -1.12
N PRO A 726 -8.53 -18.95 -2.40
CA PRO A 726 -9.87 -18.46 -2.70
C PRO A 726 -10.90 -19.55 -2.35
N ASP A 727 -12.13 -19.15 -2.03
CA ASP A 727 -13.26 -20.09 -1.86
C ASP A 727 -13.62 -20.71 -3.22
N MET A 728 -12.93 -21.79 -3.62
CA MET A 728 -13.23 -22.50 -4.87
C MET A 728 -14.51 -23.34 -4.74
N ASN A 729 -15.63 -22.73 -5.13
CA ASN A 729 -16.88 -23.44 -5.33
C ASN A 729 -16.90 -24.15 -6.70
N THR A 730 -16.21 -25.29 -6.82
CA THR A 730 -16.24 -26.16 -8.02
C THR A 730 -17.19 -27.34 -7.84
N GLY A 731 -18.50 -27.07 -7.95
CA GLY A 731 -19.54 -28.09 -7.92
C GLY A 731 -19.61 -28.93 -9.21
N LEU A 732 -18.85 -30.03 -9.28
CA LEU A 732 -18.92 -31.14 -10.25
C LEU A 732 -18.25 -32.36 -9.59
N GLY A 733 -18.83 -33.55 -9.36
CA GLY A 733 -20.20 -34.04 -9.53
C GLY A 733 -20.18 -35.58 -9.58
N SER A 734 -20.98 -36.27 -8.78
CA SER A 734 -21.30 -37.71 -8.94
C SER A 734 -22.55 -38.06 -8.10
N PRO A 735 -23.61 -38.64 -8.70
CA PRO A 735 -24.82 -39.01 -7.96
C PRO A 735 -24.68 -40.41 -7.35
N ASP A 736 -24.79 -40.52 -6.03
CA ASP A 736 -24.81 -41.80 -5.32
C ASP A 736 -26.27 -42.18 -4.97
N PRO A 737 -26.89 -43.16 -5.65
CA PRO A 737 -28.34 -43.34 -5.63
C PRO A 737 -28.82 -44.25 -4.49
N ASN A 738 -28.32 -44.07 -3.26
CA ASN A 738 -28.87 -44.75 -2.06
C ASN A 738 -28.40 -44.15 -0.71
N ALA A 739 -28.98 -43.00 -0.31
CA ALA A 739 -28.92 -42.54 1.08
C ALA A 739 -30.16 -41.71 1.46
N GLY A 740 -31.15 -42.33 2.09
CA GLY A 740 -32.28 -41.62 2.69
C GLY A 740 -31.87 -41.00 4.04
N GLY A 741 -31.61 -39.69 4.06
CA GLY A 741 -31.34 -38.91 5.26
C GLY A 741 -32.25 -37.67 5.35
N PRO A 742 -32.54 -37.16 6.55
CA PRO A 742 -33.42 -35.99 6.72
C PRO A 742 -32.75 -34.71 6.18
N PRO A 743 -33.53 -33.70 5.76
CA PRO A 743 -32.99 -32.50 5.12
C PRO A 743 -32.15 -31.69 6.11
N THR A 744 -30.85 -31.62 5.86
CA THR A 744 -29.96 -30.64 6.48
C THR A 744 -30.34 -29.23 5.99
N PRO A 745 -30.45 -28.23 6.88
CA PRO A 745 -30.74 -26.87 6.45
C PRO A 745 -29.54 -26.33 5.67
N THR A 746 -29.74 -26.03 4.39
CA THR A 746 -28.74 -25.36 3.56
C THR A 746 -28.49 -23.97 4.09
N THR A 747 -27.43 -23.79 4.87
CA THR A 747 -26.89 -22.48 5.22
C THR A 747 -26.35 -21.84 3.95
N THR A 748 -27.20 -21.09 3.24
CA THR A 748 -26.78 -20.19 2.18
C THR A 748 -25.81 -19.17 2.78
N THR A 749 -24.52 -19.36 2.55
CA THR A 749 -23.51 -18.36 2.85
C THR A 749 -23.85 -17.12 2.04
N THR A 750 -24.25 -16.06 2.73
CA THR A 750 -24.50 -14.76 2.10
C THR A 750 -23.21 -14.34 1.42
N ALA A 751 -23.27 -14.21 0.09
CA ALA A 751 -22.14 -13.72 -0.71
C ALA A 751 -21.67 -12.38 -0.15
N LEU A 752 -20.37 -12.11 -0.26
CA LEU A 752 -19.84 -10.81 0.09
C LEU A 752 -20.46 -9.75 -0.83
N THR A 753 -20.92 -8.63 -0.27
CA THR A 753 -21.25 -7.44 -1.06
C THR A 753 -19.98 -6.58 -1.18
N PRO A 754 -19.31 -6.56 -2.34
CA PRO A 754 -18.12 -5.74 -2.53
C PRO A 754 -18.45 -4.23 -2.56
N VAL A 755 -17.43 -3.42 -2.29
CA VAL A 755 -17.50 -1.96 -2.34
C VAL A 755 -18.08 -1.46 -3.68
N THR A 756 -18.98 -0.48 -3.60
CA THR A 756 -19.72 0.07 -4.74
C THR A 756 -19.43 1.55 -4.87
N ALA A 757 -19.33 2.06 -6.11
CA ALA A 757 -19.09 3.47 -6.36
C ALA A 757 -20.28 4.34 -5.96
N MET A 758 -20.00 5.41 -5.21
CA MET A 758 -20.91 6.52 -4.92
C MET A 758 -20.87 7.56 -6.06
N PRO A 759 -21.82 8.53 -6.11
CA PRO A 759 -21.75 9.66 -7.04
C PRO A 759 -20.39 10.37 -6.97
N THR A 760 -19.60 10.20 -8.02
CA THR A 760 -18.21 10.68 -8.14
C THR A 760 -18.19 11.82 -9.15
N ALA A 761 -17.43 12.89 -8.88
CA ALA A 761 -17.37 14.02 -9.79
C ALA A 761 -16.45 13.73 -11.00
N ASP A 762 -16.71 14.41 -12.11
CA ASP A 762 -16.02 14.20 -13.39
C ASP A 762 -14.49 14.32 -13.29
N ILE A 763 -14.00 15.16 -12.36
CA ILE A 763 -12.56 15.40 -12.15
C ILE A 763 -11.83 14.20 -11.52
N GLU A 764 -12.52 13.34 -10.78
CA GLU A 764 -12.03 12.03 -10.33
C GLU A 764 -12.35 10.90 -11.32
N ALA A 765 -13.53 10.93 -11.94
CA ALA A 765 -13.93 9.93 -12.92
C ALA A 765 -12.99 9.89 -14.15
N GLN A 766 -12.52 11.05 -14.63
CA GLN A 766 -11.56 11.15 -15.73
C GLN A 766 -10.21 10.46 -15.44
N ILE A 767 -9.80 10.37 -14.16
CA ILE A 767 -8.56 9.71 -13.73
C ILE A 767 -8.79 8.27 -13.26
N GLY A 768 -10.00 7.73 -13.47
CA GLY A 768 -10.33 6.35 -13.11
C GLY A 768 -10.45 6.13 -11.60
N LEU A 769 -10.80 7.15 -10.82
CA LEU A 769 -11.14 7.02 -9.41
C LEU A 769 -12.65 6.99 -9.22
N ALA A 770 -13.12 6.18 -8.27
CA ALA A 770 -14.49 6.15 -7.80
C ALA A 770 -14.52 6.46 -6.29
N LYS A 771 -15.37 7.40 -5.87
CA LYS A 771 -15.64 7.64 -4.45
C LYS A 771 -16.41 6.45 -3.87
N VAL A 772 -16.02 5.98 -2.69
CA VAL A 772 -16.64 4.81 -2.04
C VAL A 772 -17.10 5.07 -0.61
N ALA A 773 -16.57 6.10 0.05
CA ALA A 773 -17.02 6.57 1.35
C ALA A 773 -16.95 8.10 1.43
N GLU A 774 -17.93 8.69 2.11
CA GLU A 774 -17.91 10.09 2.54
C GLU A 774 -17.44 10.16 4.00
N PRO A 775 -16.84 11.28 4.44
CA PRO A 775 -16.48 11.46 5.84
C PRO A 775 -17.70 11.80 6.70
N ASP A 776 -17.87 11.09 7.81
CA ASP A 776 -18.79 11.46 8.88
C ASP A 776 -18.04 12.24 9.97
N VAL A 777 -18.46 13.48 10.21
CA VAL A 777 -17.83 14.37 11.20
C VAL A 777 -18.13 13.92 12.64
N ASP A 778 -19.31 13.37 12.92
CA ASP A 778 -19.68 12.90 14.26
C ASP A 778 -18.95 11.59 14.60
N ALA A 779 -18.80 10.70 13.62
CA ALA A 779 -17.91 9.54 13.72
C ALA A 779 -16.45 9.98 13.94
N PHE A 780 -15.96 10.97 13.17
CA PHE A 780 -14.61 11.52 13.36
C PHE A 780 -14.38 12.10 14.75
N MET A 781 -15.34 12.87 15.30
CA MET A 781 -15.23 13.42 16.67
C MET A 781 -15.19 12.31 17.71
N THR A 782 -15.96 11.25 17.51
CA THR A 782 -15.91 10.03 18.35
C THR A 782 -14.53 9.36 18.26
N TYR A 783 -13.92 9.28 17.08
CA TYR A 783 -12.55 8.79 16.93
C TYR A 783 -11.51 9.71 17.55
N ALA A 784 -11.64 11.03 17.41
CA ALA A 784 -10.76 12.02 18.03
C ALA A 784 -10.73 11.90 19.55
N ALA A 785 -11.87 11.58 20.18
CA ALA A 785 -11.98 11.36 21.61
C ALA A 785 -11.20 10.13 22.12
N ILE A 786 -11.06 9.07 21.31
CA ILE A 786 -10.34 7.84 21.73
C ILE A 786 -8.85 7.83 21.39
N VAL A 787 -8.36 8.73 20.52
CA VAL A 787 -6.93 8.83 20.16
C VAL A 787 -5.99 9.02 21.36
N PRO A 788 -6.29 9.87 22.38
CA PRO A 788 -5.43 10.01 23.56
C PRO A 788 -5.28 8.70 24.35
N GLU A 789 -6.39 7.97 24.55
CA GLU A 789 -6.37 6.70 25.28
C GLU A 789 -5.65 5.60 24.49
N TYR A 790 -5.89 5.52 23.18
CA TYR A 790 -5.11 4.66 22.28
C TYR A 790 -3.60 4.93 22.44
N CYS A 791 -3.18 6.20 22.40
CA CYS A 791 -1.77 6.58 22.55
C CYS A 791 -1.21 6.29 23.96
N ARG A 792 -2.03 6.36 25.01
CA ARG A 792 -1.66 6.00 26.37
C ARG A 792 -1.39 4.51 26.50
N LEU A 793 -2.33 3.67 26.05
CA LEU A 793 -2.22 2.20 26.06
C LEU A 793 -1.05 1.71 25.22
N GLU A 794 -0.92 2.26 24.02
CA GLU A 794 0.21 2.03 23.14
C GLU A 794 1.56 2.40 23.78
N SER A 795 1.61 3.51 24.53
CA SER A 795 2.79 3.91 25.30
C SER A 795 3.09 3.00 26.50
N MET A 796 2.08 2.32 27.06
CA MET A 796 2.29 1.29 28.09
C MET A 796 2.92 0.03 27.50
N LEU A 797 2.46 -0.41 26.32
CA LEU A 797 3.07 -1.52 25.58
C LEU A 797 4.54 -1.23 25.26
N VAL A 798 4.83 -0.04 24.69
CA VAL A 798 6.18 0.44 24.37
C VAL A 798 7.12 0.52 25.58
N LYS A 799 6.57 0.68 26.79
CA LYS A 799 7.36 0.74 28.03
C LYS A 799 7.41 -0.60 28.77
N SER A 800 6.86 -1.68 28.19
CA SER A 800 6.72 -2.99 28.86
C SER A 800 6.04 -2.92 30.23
N LEU A 801 5.03 -2.05 30.37
CA LEU A 801 4.30 -1.85 31.65
C LEU A 801 3.14 -2.84 31.84
N VAL A 802 2.90 -3.76 30.89
CA VAL A 802 1.72 -4.66 30.81
C VAL A 802 2.01 -5.94 30.04
#